data_AF-A0A239LJY4-F1
#
_entry.id   AF-A0A239LJY4-F1
#
_cell.length_a   1.000
_cell.length_b   1.000
_cell.length_c   1.000
_cell.angle_alpha   90.00
_cell.angle_beta   90.00
_cell.angle_gamma   90.00
#
_symmetry.space_group_name_H-M   'P 1'
#
loop_
_entity.id
_entity.type
_entity.pdbx_description
1 polymer ?
#
loop_
_entity_poly.entity_id
_entity_poly.type
_entity_poly.pdbx_seq_one_letter_code
_entity_poly.pdbx_strand_id
1 'polypeptide(L)'
;MMSGMHLAGRRARLFTRLAVIALLVTGGLTLDLASVAVTRPAYAHAYLLESSPVDGQVLDRTPAEVRLRFNEAVNLGQRSIQLLDVTGKKLSIGASDYSDGKANTARTSLPPNLAEGTYVVAWRVTSADSHVVSGAFSFSVGHPSSMAVPVEQDVDPAVPVVDAIGRGLAFLGVALVLGGALFVAVLWPAGRADRRGRRIVWSGFAALTAGTVVVLLVQGPYAEGTSLSGVFDPDLLGATLSTRLGQALLARLVIVLALGVAFGIAVRPILLSADTVAVRHAPLSADTVAVRSAPLPVGIGAAEAEATGESETTGEGEAAGSTRRVALPAFAAVGAVALMLTWTLADHAQTGIQTWLAVPATSLHLLAMALWLGGLILLAACVVIPAGRREPTRAISLEPALRRFSLLAQICFAVIAVTGLYLAWRQVGTWGALGGTDFGRLLLVKLVLVLAVLALAAGARRFVRRRGREPLGLDAAPSAALRRLRRSVAGEVVLGIAVLSITAVLVNTAPARASYAPPVDSTVPFPAAAADAAPGLRGGSVEVKIEPARLGSNVADIYINGRDGSLVAVPEVSGALESRDRTIPALPVKVAAAEPGHYVANSMSIPYPGDWVLRLDIRISDFDETPVRVPFTAR
;
A
#
# COMPACT_ATOMS: atom_id res chain seq x y z
N MET A 1 13.20 51.51 -13.17
CA MET A 1 12.96 50.26 -13.95
C MET A 1 13.75 49.05 -13.42
N MET A 2 15.02 49.17 -13.03
CA MET A 2 15.85 48.04 -12.53
C MET A 2 15.39 47.40 -11.20
N SER A 3 14.76 48.16 -10.29
CA SER A 3 14.30 47.64 -8.99
C SER A 3 13.09 46.68 -9.12
N GLY A 4 12.20 46.92 -10.09
CA GLY A 4 11.02 46.07 -10.37
C GLY A 4 11.38 44.70 -10.96
N MET A 5 12.41 44.62 -11.80
CA MET A 5 12.91 43.36 -12.38
C MET A 5 13.55 42.44 -11.32
N HIS A 6 14.24 43.02 -10.33
CA HIS A 6 14.81 42.26 -9.21
C HIS A 6 13.73 41.67 -8.28
N LEU A 7 12.64 42.42 -8.03
CA LEU A 7 11.50 41.91 -7.25
C LEU A 7 10.72 40.82 -8.01
N ALA A 8 10.44 41.01 -9.29
CA ALA A 8 9.75 40.02 -10.13
C ALA A 8 10.55 38.70 -10.20
N GLY A 9 11.87 38.77 -10.38
CA GLY A 9 12.75 37.61 -10.37
C GLY A 9 12.88 36.93 -9.00
N ARG A 10 12.76 37.65 -7.89
CA ARG A 10 12.71 37.05 -6.53
C ARG A 10 11.37 36.37 -6.26
N ARG A 11 10.25 37.00 -6.65
CA ARG A 11 8.89 36.43 -6.54
C ARG A 11 8.72 35.17 -7.38
N ALA A 12 9.19 35.17 -8.63
CA ALA A 12 9.17 33.97 -9.49
C ALA A 12 10.02 32.82 -8.90
N ARG A 13 11.21 33.11 -8.36
CA ARG A 13 12.06 32.10 -7.68
C ARG A 13 11.43 31.56 -6.40
N LEU A 14 10.72 32.39 -5.65
CA LEU A 14 9.99 32.00 -4.45
C LEU A 14 8.77 31.14 -4.83
N PHE A 15 8.02 31.53 -5.87
CA PHE A 15 6.88 30.78 -6.39
C PHE A 15 7.28 29.41 -6.94
N THR A 16 8.37 29.31 -7.71
CA THR A 16 8.89 28.00 -8.17
C THR A 16 9.37 27.13 -7.01
N ARG A 17 9.98 27.72 -5.97
CA ARG A 17 10.39 26.98 -4.76
C ARG A 17 9.19 26.47 -3.98
N LEU A 18 8.19 27.32 -3.78
CA LEU A 18 6.95 26.95 -3.08
C LEU A 18 6.13 25.95 -3.88
N ALA A 19 6.04 26.07 -5.21
CA ALA A 19 5.35 25.12 -6.06
C ALA A 19 6.05 23.75 -6.10
N VAL A 20 7.38 23.69 -6.10
CA VAL A 20 8.12 22.42 -6.05
C VAL A 20 8.09 21.80 -4.65
N ILE A 21 8.19 22.60 -3.59
CA ILE A 21 8.03 22.12 -2.21
C ILE A 21 6.59 21.64 -2.00
N ALA A 22 5.59 22.40 -2.46
CA ALA A 22 4.19 21.97 -2.46
C ALA A 22 4.05 20.68 -3.25
N LEU A 23 4.61 20.53 -4.45
CA LEU A 23 4.55 19.31 -5.26
C LEU A 23 5.22 18.09 -4.56
N LEU A 24 6.33 18.30 -3.84
CA LEU A 24 7.03 17.26 -3.07
C LEU A 24 6.37 16.90 -1.74
N VAL A 25 5.65 17.84 -1.13
CA VAL A 25 4.96 17.69 0.16
C VAL A 25 3.52 17.20 -0.04
N THR A 26 2.78 17.75 -1.02
CA THR A 26 1.42 17.31 -1.40
C THR A 26 1.44 15.88 -1.91
N GLY A 27 2.43 15.46 -2.69
CA GLY A 27 2.59 14.07 -3.14
C GLY A 27 2.68 13.01 -2.02
N GLY A 28 2.96 13.40 -0.76
CA GLY A 28 2.92 12.50 0.40
C GLY A 28 1.78 12.79 1.38
N LEU A 29 1.41 14.07 1.59
CA LEU A 29 0.39 14.50 2.56
C LEU A 29 -1.04 14.55 2.02
N THR A 30 -1.27 14.84 0.73
CA THR A 30 -2.64 14.89 0.16
C THR A 30 -3.13 13.53 -0.34
N LEU A 31 -2.28 12.51 -0.35
CA LEU A 31 -2.59 11.18 -0.88
C LEU A 31 -3.24 10.25 0.14
N ASP A 32 -2.89 10.37 1.42
CA ASP A 32 -3.47 9.55 2.50
C ASP A 32 -4.66 10.24 3.20
N LEU A 33 -4.85 11.55 2.98
CA LEU A 33 -6.09 12.23 3.37
C LEU A 33 -7.25 11.92 2.42
N ALA A 34 -6.96 11.60 1.15
CA ALA A 34 -7.97 11.27 0.15
C ALA A 34 -8.60 9.87 0.38
N SER A 35 -7.88 8.93 1.02
CA SER A 35 -8.40 7.64 1.47
C SER A 35 -9.36 7.78 2.65
N VAL A 36 -9.09 8.72 3.58
CA VAL A 36 -10.00 9.02 4.70
C VAL A 36 -11.34 9.60 4.23
N ALA A 37 -11.36 10.31 3.09
CA ALA A 37 -12.58 10.90 2.53
C ALA A 37 -13.50 9.91 1.80
N VAL A 38 -13.03 8.69 1.49
CA VAL A 38 -13.84 7.66 0.82
C VAL A 38 -14.45 6.74 1.87
N THR A 39 -15.64 7.12 2.36
CA THR A 39 -16.47 6.31 3.27
C THR A 39 -17.14 5.15 2.52
N ARG A 40 -16.35 4.15 2.09
CA ARG A 40 -16.90 2.85 1.64
C ARG A 40 -16.47 1.76 2.62
N PRO A 41 -17.30 0.74 2.89
CA PRO A 41 -16.90 -0.38 3.75
C PRO A 41 -15.61 -0.98 3.20
N ALA A 42 -14.53 -0.86 3.98
CA ALA A 42 -13.19 -1.26 3.55
C ALA A 42 -13.06 -2.79 3.66
N TYR A 43 -13.49 -3.52 2.63
CA TYR A 43 -13.24 -4.97 2.47
C TYR A 43 -11.75 -5.30 2.17
N ALA A 44 -10.82 -4.37 2.46
CA ALA A 44 -9.39 -4.53 2.19
C ALA A 44 -8.62 -5.24 3.30
N HIS A 45 -9.16 -5.20 4.51
CA HIS A 45 -8.56 -5.73 5.73
C HIS A 45 -9.41 -6.87 6.30
N ALA A 46 -9.23 -7.18 7.57
CA ALA A 46 -10.02 -8.18 8.28
C ALA A 46 -11.51 -7.83 8.19
N TYR A 47 -12.29 -8.69 7.54
CA TYR A 47 -13.74 -8.58 7.48
C TYR A 47 -14.40 -9.81 8.12
N LEU A 48 -15.60 -9.59 8.65
CA LEU A 48 -16.36 -10.61 9.35
C LEU A 48 -16.89 -11.64 8.33
N LEU A 49 -16.47 -12.89 8.49
CA LEU A 49 -16.97 -14.05 7.75
C LEU A 49 -18.17 -14.70 8.42
N GLU A 50 -18.19 -14.73 9.75
CA GLU A 50 -19.27 -15.30 10.54
C GLU A 50 -19.46 -14.55 11.85
N SER A 51 -20.71 -14.51 12.31
CA SER A 51 -21.07 -14.16 13.67
C SER A 51 -22.00 -15.23 14.25
N SER A 52 -21.83 -15.47 15.55
CA SER A 52 -22.79 -16.17 16.39
C SER A 52 -23.02 -15.32 17.64
N PRO A 53 -24.21 -14.78 17.89
CA PRO A 53 -25.42 -14.87 17.05
C PRO A 53 -25.25 -14.29 15.64
N VAL A 54 -26.08 -14.73 14.70
CA VAL A 54 -26.11 -14.18 13.34
C VAL A 54 -26.73 -12.77 13.38
N ASP A 55 -26.31 -11.89 12.47
CA ASP A 55 -26.92 -10.55 12.36
C ASP A 55 -28.44 -10.65 12.11
N GLY A 56 -29.21 -9.91 12.91
CA GLY A 56 -30.67 -9.92 12.93
C GLY A 56 -31.31 -11.13 13.60
N GLN A 57 -30.54 -12.09 14.14
CA GLN A 57 -31.10 -13.31 14.72
C GLN A 57 -31.95 -13.00 15.97
N VAL A 58 -33.12 -13.62 16.05
CA VAL A 58 -33.97 -13.63 17.25
C VAL A 58 -33.77 -14.97 17.97
N LEU A 59 -33.41 -14.92 19.24
CA LEU A 59 -33.10 -16.07 20.08
C LEU A 59 -34.14 -16.22 21.18
N ASP A 60 -34.58 -17.44 21.47
CA ASP A 60 -35.51 -17.72 22.58
C ASP A 60 -34.90 -17.45 23.96
N ARG A 61 -33.57 -17.53 24.06
CA ARG A 61 -32.82 -17.37 25.31
C ARG A 61 -31.51 -16.63 25.06
N THR A 62 -30.98 -16.06 26.13
CA THR A 62 -29.67 -15.40 26.13
C THR A 62 -28.57 -16.37 25.67
N PRO A 63 -27.76 -16.03 24.64
CA PRO A 63 -26.63 -16.84 24.25
C PRO A 63 -25.50 -16.73 25.30
N ALA A 64 -24.77 -17.82 25.52
CA ALA A 64 -23.68 -17.83 26.51
C ALA A 64 -22.48 -16.97 26.09
N GLU A 65 -22.27 -16.78 24.80
CA GLU A 65 -21.15 -16.04 24.25
C GLU A 65 -21.50 -15.44 22.88
N VAL A 66 -20.67 -14.48 22.47
CA VAL A 66 -20.58 -14.00 21.09
C VAL A 66 -19.30 -14.53 20.47
N ARG A 67 -19.37 -15.03 19.23
CA ARG A 67 -18.20 -15.40 18.42
C ARG A 67 -18.19 -14.66 17.08
N LEU A 68 -17.02 -14.19 16.68
CA LEU A 68 -16.76 -13.44 15.45
C LEU A 68 -15.60 -14.09 14.69
N ARG A 69 -15.86 -14.67 13.52
CA ARG A 69 -14.80 -15.23 12.67
C ARG A 69 -14.47 -14.27 11.54
N PHE A 70 -13.19 -13.99 11.37
CA PHE A 70 -12.64 -13.14 10.32
C PHE A 70 -11.93 -13.96 9.24
N ASN A 71 -11.73 -13.34 8.08
CA ASN A 71 -10.99 -13.92 6.94
C ASN A 71 -9.48 -14.05 7.20
N GLU A 72 -8.96 -13.36 8.20
CA GLU A 72 -7.56 -13.42 8.60
C GLU A 72 -7.42 -13.28 10.13
N ALA A 73 -6.20 -13.49 10.63
CA ALA A 73 -5.93 -13.30 12.06
C ALA A 73 -6.11 -11.83 12.45
N VAL A 74 -6.62 -11.61 13.66
CA VAL A 74 -6.83 -10.28 14.24
C VAL A 74 -6.20 -10.24 15.63
N ASN A 75 -5.73 -9.07 16.05
CA ASN A 75 -5.31 -8.81 17.42
C ASN A 75 -6.48 -8.19 18.19
N LEU A 76 -6.74 -8.75 19.38
CA LEU A 76 -7.78 -8.30 20.30
C LEU A 76 -7.18 -7.37 21.36
N GLY A 77 -7.85 -6.25 21.57
CA GLY A 77 -7.65 -5.31 22.67
C GLY A 77 -8.72 -5.46 23.74
N GLN A 78 -8.67 -4.60 24.76
CA GLN A 78 -9.63 -4.63 25.86
C GLN A 78 -11.04 -4.23 25.41
N ARG A 79 -11.15 -3.32 24.44
CA ARG A 79 -12.43 -2.82 23.92
C ARG A 79 -12.81 -3.42 22.57
N SER A 80 -12.24 -4.57 22.24
CA SER A 80 -12.42 -5.18 20.92
C SER A 80 -13.81 -5.68 20.62
N ILE A 81 -14.54 -6.14 21.64
CA ILE A 81 -15.97 -6.47 21.52
C ILE A 81 -16.70 -5.68 22.60
N GLN A 82 -17.84 -5.10 22.24
CA GLN A 82 -18.71 -4.34 23.14
C GLN A 82 -20.15 -4.77 22.88
N LEU A 83 -20.91 -4.98 23.95
CA LEU A 83 -22.35 -5.21 23.90
C LEU A 83 -23.07 -3.94 24.33
N LEU A 84 -24.03 -3.48 23.52
CA LEU A 84 -24.86 -2.32 23.80
C LEU A 84 -26.34 -2.72 23.81
N ASP A 85 -27.12 -2.08 24.67
CA ASP A 85 -28.59 -2.16 24.62
C ASP A 85 -29.19 -1.12 23.65
N VAL A 86 -30.52 -1.13 23.50
CA VAL A 86 -31.27 -0.21 22.62
C VAL A 86 -31.12 1.27 22.96
N THR A 87 -30.64 1.62 24.16
CA THR A 87 -30.37 3.00 24.59
C THR A 87 -28.94 3.45 24.24
N GLY A 88 -28.12 2.55 23.72
CA GLY A 88 -26.69 2.77 23.48
C GLY A 88 -25.84 2.57 24.75
N LYS A 89 -26.42 2.07 25.85
CA LYS A 89 -25.68 1.81 27.08
C LYS A 89 -24.84 0.54 26.92
N LYS A 90 -23.55 0.64 27.26
CA LYS A 90 -22.62 -0.50 27.26
C LYS A 90 -22.92 -1.43 28.42
N LEU A 91 -23.02 -2.72 28.12
CA LEU A 91 -23.21 -3.80 29.08
C LEU A 91 -21.87 -4.46 29.37
N SER A 92 -21.73 -4.95 30.61
CA SER A 92 -20.55 -5.71 31.02
C SER A 92 -20.55 -7.08 30.36
N ILE A 93 -19.39 -7.48 29.84
CA ILE A 93 -19.15 -8.78 29.17
C ILE A 93 -17.82 -9.36 29.67
N GLY A 94 -17.54 -10.62 29.34
CA GLY A 94 -16.25 -11.23 29.63
C GLY A 94 -15.09 -10.61 28.83
N ALA A 95 -13.86 -10.90 29.25
CA ALA A 95 -12.68 -10.55 28.48
C ALA A 95 -12.74 -11.18 27.08
N SER A 96 -12.31 -10.43 26.06
CA SER A 96 -12.21 -10.95 24.69
C SER A 96 -11.01 -11.89 24.57
N ASP A 97 -11.21 -13.03 23.94
CA ASP A 97 -10.18 -14.05 23.70
C ASP A 97 -10.43 -14.75 22.35
N TYR A 98 -9.54 -15.66 21.94
CA TYR A 98 -9.69 -16.45 20.73
C TYR A 98 -10.45 -17.76 20.98
N SER A 99 -11.40 -18.07 20.11
CA SER A 99 -12.03 -19.39 20.07
C SER A 99 -11.04 -20.44 19.56
N ASP A 100 -10.97 -21.59 20.23
CA ASP A 100 -10.16 -22.75 19.83
C ASP A 100 -8.68 -22.44 19.57
N GLY A 101 -8.15 -21.38 20.21
CA GLY A 101 -6.77 -20.90 20.00
C GLY A 101 -6.52 -20.32 18.60
N LYS A 102 -7.55 -20.08 17.79
CA LYS A 102 -7.43 -19.57 16.42
C LYS A 102 -7.49 -18.05 16.41
N ALA A 103 -6.37 -17.41 16.07
CA ALA A 103 -6.25 -15.94 16.04
C ALA A 103 -7.21 -15.21 15.07
N ASN A 104 -7.96 -15.91 14.22
CA ASN A 104 -8.97 -15.33 13.33
C ASN A 104 -10.41 -15.44 13.87
N THR A 105 -10.62 -15.98 15.08
CA THR A 105 -11.95 -16.16 15.65
C THR A 105 -11.99 -15.58 17.06
N ALA A 106 -12.58 -14.40 17.21
CA ALA A 106 -12.73 -13.74 18.50
C ALA A 106 -13.99 -14.24 19.22
N ARG A 107 -13.94 -14.28 20.56
CA ARG A 107 -15.10 -14.61 21.40
C ARG A 107 -15.12 -13.77 22.68
N THR A 108 -16.32 -13.60 23.24
CA THR A 108 -16.52 -13.03 24.58
C THR A 108 -17.77 -13.64 25.22
N SER A 109 -17.74 -13.88 26.53
CA SER A 109 -18.89 -14.38 27.27
C SER A 109 -19.90 -13.26 27.54
N LEU A 110 -21.19 -13.61 27.49
CA LEU A 110 -22.28 -12.70 27.80
C LEU A 110 -22.84 -12.94 29.21
N PRO A 111 -23.48 -11.94 29.83
CA PRO A 111 -24.27 -12.14 31.03
C PRO A 111 -25.35 -13.20 30.79
N PRO A 112 -25.62 -14.13 31.73
CA PRO A 112 -26.54 -15.25 31.50
C PRO A 112 -28.01 -14.84 31.38
N ASN A 113 -28.39 -13.65 31.88
CA ASN A 113 -29.77 -13.17 31.95
C ASN A 113 -29.89 -11.78 31.32
N LEU A 114 -29.71 -11.70 30.00
CA LEU A 114 -30.10 -10.50 29.27
C LEU A 114 -31.62 -10.35 29.31
N ALA A 115 -32.09 -9.11 29.40
CA ALA A 115 -33.52 -8.81 29.29
C ALA A 115 -34.00 -9.14 27.87
N GLU A 116 -35.32 -9.30 27.70
CA GLU A 116 -35.88 -9.39 26.36
C GLU A 116 -35.72 -8.06 25.62
N GLY A 117 -35.41 -8.15 24.33
CA GLY A 117 -35.16 -6.98 23.47
C GLY A 117 -33.95 -7.15 22.56
N THR A 118 -33.58 -6.06 21.91
CA THR A 118 -32.52 -6.02 20.89
C THR A 118 -31.20 -5.52 21.49
N TYR A 119 -30.12 -6.16 21.08
CA TYR A 119 -28.75 -5.85 21.48
C TYR A 119 -27.89 -5.63 20.26
N VAL A 120 -26.90 -4.75 20.40
CA VAL A 120 -25.89 -4.47 19.38
C VAL A 120 -24.55 -4.99 19.84
N VAL A 121 -23.92 -5.82 19.02
CA VAL A 121 -22.52 -6.19 19.18
C VAL A 121 -21.71 -5.27 18.28
N ALA A 122 -20.95 -4.36 18.90
CA ALA A 122 -19.95 -3.56 18.20
C ALA A 122 -18.58 -4.18 18.41
N TRP A 123 -17.77 -4.24 17.35
CA TRP A 123 -16.42 -4.76 17.41
C TRP A 123 -15.41 -3.81 16.76
N ARG A 124 -14.18 -3.84 17.29
CA ARG A 124 -13.01 -3.14 16.77
C ARG A 124 -11.78 -4.01 16.97
N VAL A 125 -11.16 -4.43 15.89
CA VAL A 125 -10.04 -5.38 15.91
C VAL A 125 -8.92 -4.87 15.00
N THR A 126 -7.67 -5.24 15.31
CA THR A 126 -6.54 -4.90 14.43
C THR A 126 -6.20 -6.12 13.57
N SER A 127 -6.28 -6.01 12.25
CA SER A 127 -5.89 -7.09 11.34
C SER A 127 -4.40 -7.47 11.50
N ALA A 128 -4.04 -8.67 11.06
CA ALA A 128 -2.66 -9.11 10.91
C ALA A 128 -1.80 -8.16 10.05
N ASP A 129 -2.41 -7.35 9.19
CA ASP A 129 -1.76 -6.29 8.39
C ASP A 129 -1.59 -4.94 9.12
N SER A 130 -1.91 -4.90 10.43
CA SER A 130 -1.85 -3.73 11.32
C SER A 130 -2.93 -2.64 11.16
N HIS A 131 -3.93 -2.83 10.30
CA HIS A 131 -5.04 -1.89 10.17
C HIS A 131 -6.15 -2.18 11.17
N VAL A 132 -6.73 -1.12 11.73
CA VAL A 132 -7.87 -1.21 12.63
C VAL A 132 -9.14 -1.28 11.80
N VAL A 133 -9.96 -2.31 12.04
CA VAL A 133 -11.27 -2.48 11.40
C VAL A 133 -12.33 -2.55 12.47
N SER A 134 -13.48 -1.94 12.19
CA SER A 134 -14.63 -1.99 13.08
C SER A 134 -15.91 -2.30 12.32
N GLY A 135 -16.89 -2.84 13.04
CA GLY A 135 -18.20 -3.15 12.52
C GLY A 135 -19.19 -3.41 13.65
N ALA A 136 -20.45 -3.53 13.31
CA ALA A 136 -21.49 -3.84 14.28
C ALA A 136 -22.58 -4.69 13.63
N PHE A 137 -23.23 -5.51 14.45
CA PHE A 137 -24.42 -6.26 14.06
C PHE A 137 -25.38 -6.31 15.25
N SER A 138 -26.62 -6.71 15.01
CA SER A 138 -27.65 -6.78 16.06
C SER A 138 -28.19 -8.20 16.22
N PHE A 139 -28.67 -8.53 17.42
CA PHE A 139 -29.48 -9.73 17.66
C PHE A 139 -30.55 -9.40 18.71
N SER A 140 -31.59 -10.23 18.82
CA SER A 140 -32.65 -10.02 19.82
C SER A 140 -32.85 -11.26 20.68
N VAL A 141 -33.20 -11.06 21.95
CA VAL A 141 -33.61 -12.11 22.88
C VAL A 141 -35.12 -11.99 23.11
N GLY A 142 -35.87 -13.06 22.90
CA GLY A 142 -37.33 -13.09 22.98
C GLY A 142 -38.00 -12.42 21.78
N HIS A 143 -37.91 -11.09 21.68
CA HIS A 143 -38.56 -10.31 20.61
C HIS A 143 -37.73 -9.09 20.18
N PRO A 144 -37.79 -8.69 18.90
CA PRO A 144 -37.16 -7.45 18.44
C PRO A 144 -37.77 -6.20 19.09
N SER A 145 -36.94 -5.19 19.31
CA SER A 145 -37.31 -3.88 19.86
C SER A 145 -36.69 -2.75 19.02
N SER A 146 -37.34 -1.60 18.96
CA SER A 146 -36.83 -0.46 18.20
C SER A 146 -35.61 0.17 18.87
N MET A 147 -34.52 0.29 18.14
CA MET A 147 -33.32 1.05 18.56
C MET A 147 -33.69 2.51 18.84
N ALA A 148 -33.35 3.03 20.02
CA ALA A 148 -33.65 4.42 20.38
C ALA A 148 -32.62 5.41 19.80
N VAL A 149 -31.39 4.95 19.56
CA VAL A 149 -30.27 5.77 19.05
C VAL A 149 -29.45 4.92 18.06
N PRO A 150 -29.02 5.48 16.90
CA PRO A 150 -28.00 4.84 16.08
C PRO A 150 -26.72 4.62 16.88
N VAL A 151 -26.16 3.41 16.89
CA VAL A 151 -24.86 3.17 17.55
C VAL A 151 -23.76 3.81 16.72
N GLU A 152 -23.29 4.98 17.15
CA GLU A 152 -22.14 5.64 16.56
C GLU A 152 -20.86 4.97 17.07
N GLN A 153 -20.00 4.53 16.14
CA GLN A 153 -18.69 4.00 16.50
C GLN A 153 -17.75 5.16 16.78
N ASP A 154 -17.82 5.72 17.99
CA ASP A 154 -16.96 6.80 18.46
C ASP A 154 -15.47 6.47 18.20
N VAL A 155 -14.90 7.12 17.21
CA VAL A 155 -13.46 7.35 17.09
C VAL A 155 -13.30 8.84 16.86
N ASP A 156 -12.43 9.47 17.64
CA ASP A 156 -12.01 10.83 17.35
C ASP A 156 -11.45 10.86 15.92
N PRO A 157 -12.08 11.60 14.97
CA PRO A 157 -11.67 11.60 13.58
C PRO A 157 -10.24 12.11 13.39
N ALA A 158 -9.65 12.77 14.39
CA ALA A 158 -8.26 13.18 14.36
C ALA A 158 -7.29 11.99 14.42
N VAL A 159 -7.63 10.88 15.09
CA VAL A 159 -6.76 9.70 15.24
C VAL A 159 -6.37 9.07 13.90
N PRO A 160 -7.31 8.65 13.02
CA PRO A 160 -6.96 8.09 11.72
C PRO A 160 -6.22 9.10 10.81
N VAL A 161 -6.54 10.39 10.92
CA VAL A 161 -5.84 11.44 10.15
C VAL A 161 -4.38 11.58 10.59
N VAL A 162 -4.10 11.56 11.89
CA VAL A 162 -2.73 11.65 12.41
C VAL A 162 -1.93 10.38 12.08
N ASP A 163 -2.55 9.19 12.16
CA ASP A 163 -1.92 7.94 11.72
C ASP A 163 -1.52 8.01 10.23
N ALA A 164 -2.45 8.45 9.37
CA ALA A 164 -2.20 8.65 7.94
C ALA A 164 -1.05 9.64 7.66
N ILE A 165 -1.00 10.77 8.37
CA ILE A 165 0.11 11.73 8.26
C ILE A 165 1.43 11.08 8.69
N GLY A 166 1.43 10.31 9.79
CA GLY A 166 2.61 9.57 10.26
C GLY A 166 3.15 8.60 9.23
N ARG A 167 2.26 7.81 8.60
CA ARG A 167 2.60 6.87 7.52
C ARG A 167 3.13 7.58 6.28
N GLY A 168 2.48 8.66 5.85
CA GLY A 168 2.92 9.49 4.73
C GLY A 168 4.32 10.08 4.94
N LEU A 169 4.60 10.61 6.14
CA LEU A 169 5.93 11.09 6.53
C LEU A 169 6.98 9.98 6.49
N ALA A 170 6.64 8.79 6.99
CA ALA A 170 7.54 7.64 6.97
C ALA A 170 7.86 7.18 5.54
N PHE A 171 6.89 7.12 4.64
CA PHE A 171 7.14 6.76 3.22
C PHE A 171 8.03 7.78 2.51
N LEU A 172 7.76 9.08 2.69
CA LEU A 172 8.61 10.14 2.14
C LEU A 172 10.03 10.06 2.71
N GLY A 173 10.14 9.85 4.02
CA GLY A 173 11.39 9.67 4.72
C GLY A 173 12.22 8.51 4.18
N VAL A 174 11.60 7.33 3.98
CA VAL A 174 12.26 6.16 3.37
C VAL A 174 12.80 6.48 1.97
N ALA A 175 12.00 7.12 1.10
CA ALA A 175 12.45 7.49 -0.24
C ALA A 175 13.70 8.39 -0.18
N LEU A 176 13.67 9.43 0.65
CA LEU A 176 14.79 10.36 0.81
C LEU A 176 16.03 9.72 1.47
N VAL A 177 15.83 8.84 2.45
CA VAL A 177 16.91 8.12 3.14
C VAL A 177 17.59 7.13 2.20
N LEU A 178 16.84 6.34 1.43
CA LEU A 178 17.44 5.32 0.56
C LEU A 178 17.88 5.91 -0.78
N GLY A 179 16.94 6.44 -1.57
CA GLY A 179 17.23 6.99 -2.89
C GLY A 179 18.02 8.29 -2.83
N GLY A 180 17.69 9.18 -1.90
CA GLY A 180 18.41 10.45 -1.73
C GLY A 180 19.83 10.26 -1.22
N ALA A 181 20.06 9.40 -0.22
CA ALA A 181 21.41 9.10 0.24
C ALA A 181 22.24 8.40 -0.84
N LEU A 182 21.69 7.41 -1.56
CA LEU A 182 22.37 6.77 -2.69
C LEU A 182 22.76 7.80 -3.75
N PHE A 183 21.85 8.71 -4.09
CA PHE A 183 22.11 9.77 -5.06
C PHE A 183 23.26 10.68 -4.63
N VAL A 184 23.23 11.19 -3.40
CA VAL A 184 24.22 12.14 -2.86
C VAL A 184 25.57 11.47 -2.56
N ALA A 185 25.55 10.26 -2.01
CA ALA A 185 26.75 9.58 -1.51
C ALA A 185 27.41 8.68 -2.55
N VAL A 186 26.73 8.29 -3.64
CA VAL A 186 27.27 7.34 -4.63
C VAL A 186 27.13 7.87 -6.06
N LEU A 187 25.91 8.23 -6.49
CA LEU A 187 25.69 8.59 -7.89
C LEU A 187 26.31 9.95 -8.26
N TRP A 188 26.33 10.88 -7.31
CA TRP A 188 26.87 12.23 -7.44
C TRP A 188 28.02 12.47 -6.44
N PRO A 189 29.27 12.08 -6.74
CA PRO A 189 30.40 12.21 -5.81
C PRO A 189 30.62 13.63 -5.26
N ALA A 190 30.45 14.66 -6.10
CA ALA A 190 30.51 16.07 -5.68
C ALA A 190 29.34 16.46 -4.75
N GLY A 191 28.24 15.71 -4.81
CA GLY A 191 27.06 15.87 -3.94
C GLY A 191 27.37 15.66 -2.46
N ARG A 192 28.41 14.89 -2.10
CA ARG A 192 28.86 14.74 -0.70
C ARG A 192 29.22 16.08 -0.05
N ALA A 193 29.71 17.05 -0.83
CA ALA A 193 29.98 18.41 -0.38
C ALA A 193 28.78 19.36 -0.56
N ASP A 194 27.73 18.95 -1.27
CA ASP A 194 26.56 19.79 -1.52
C ASP A 194 25.68 19.90 -0.27
N ARG A 195 25.68 21.09 0.35
CA ARG A 195 24.90 21.37 1.57
C ARG A 195 23.41 21.14 1.38
N ARG A 196 22.88 21.34 0.17
CA ARG A 196 21.44 21.25 -0.07
C ARG A 196 21.02 19.79 -0.22
N GLY A 197 21.75 19.00 -0.99
CA GLY A 197 21.54 17.55 -1.09
C GLY A 197 21.60 16.89 0.29
N ARG A 198 22.63 17.22 1.08
CA ARG A 198 22.75 16.72 2.46
C ARG A 198 21.58 17.12 3.36
N ARG A 199 21.14 18.39 3.32
CA ARG A 199 19.99 18.85 4.11
C ARG A 199 18.71 18.08 3.77
N ILE A 200 18.45 17.84 2.49
CA ILE A 200 17.27 17.10 2.05
C ILE A 200 17.31 15.66 2.58
N VAL A 201 18.46 14.98 2.49
CA VAL A 201 18.61 13.61 3.02
C VAL A 201 18.43 13.59 4.54
N TRP A 202 19.02 14.53 5.28
CA TRP A 202 18.81 14.65 6.73
C TRP A 202 17.36 14.98 7.12
N SER A 203 16.66 15.80 6.32
CA SER A 203 15.21 15.98 6.47
C SER A 203 14.45 14.68 6.23
N GLY A 204 14.92 13.81 5.34
CA GLY A 204 14.40 12.46 5.15
C GLY A 204 14.55 11.57 6.38
N PHE A 205 15.73 11.57 7.01
CA PHE A 205 15.95 10.88 8.29
C PHE A 205 15.02 11.41 9.38
N ALA A 206 14.90 12.74 9.51
CA ALA A 206 14.01 13.36 10.49
C ALA A 206 12.52 13.01 10.23
N ALA A 207 12.07 13.06 8.98
CA ALA A 207 10.70 12.70 8.60
C ALA A 207 10.40 11.22 8.86
N LEU A 208 11.34 10.33 8.55
CA LEU A 208 11.20 8.90 8.82
C LEU A 208 11.11 8.61 10.31
N THR A 209 11.99 9.21 11.12
CA THR A 209 11.95 9.08 12.58
C THR A 209 10.65 9.64 13.14
N ALA A 210 10.27 10.87 12.78
CA ALA A 210 9.05 11.51 13.26
C ALA A 210 7.80 10.72 12.87
N GLY A 211 7.66 10.32 11.61
CA GLY A 211 6.53 9.51 11.15
C GLY A 211 6.45 8.15 11.85
N THR A 212 7.60 7.50 12.09
CA THR A 212 7.66 6.22 12.82
C THR A 212 7.22 6.38 14.28
N VAL A 213 7.64 7.46 14.95
CA VAL A 213 7.21 7.76 16.33
C VAL A 213 5.73 8.10 16.38
N VAL A 214 5.20 8.87 15.43
CA VAL A 214 3.78 9.20 15.36
C VAL A 214 2.93 7.94 15.25
N VAL A 215 3.23 7.05 14.29
CA VAL A 215 2.50 5.79 14.13
C VAL A 215 2.60 4.92 15.38
N LEU A 216 3.79 4.83 15.99
CA LEU A 216 3.99 4.05 17.22
C LEU A 216 3.11 4.54 18.38
N LEU A 217 2.96 5.86 18.54
CA LEU A 217 2.17 6.45 19.63
C LEU A 217 0.67 6.39 19.35
N VAL A 218 0.25 6.57 18.10
CA VAL A 218 -1.16 6.67 17.70
C VAL A 218 -1.84 5.30 17.54
N GLN A 219 -1.06 4.24 17.27
CA GLN A 219 -1.62 2.91 17.04
C GLN A 219 -2.48 2.39 18.22
N GLY A 220 -2.05 2.59 19.46
CA GLY A 220 -2.79 2.14 20.65
C GLY A 220 -4.16 2.81 20.77
N PRO A 221 -4.24 4.16 20.77
CA PRO A 221 -5.51 4.89 20.73
C PRO A 221 -6.39 4.50 19.55
N TYR A 222 -5.80 4.28 18.38
CA TYR A 222 -6.54 3.86 17.20
C TYR A 222 -7.16 2.47 17.39
N ALA A 223 -6.39 1.50 17.89
CA ALA A 223 -6.86 0.13 18.13
C ALA A 223 -7.99 0.05 19.17
N GLU A 224 -7.91 0.85 20.25
CA GLU A 224 -8.92 0.86 21.32
C GLU A 224 -10.09 1.83 21.07
N GLY A 225 -10.00 2.66 20.03
CA GLY A 225 -11.00 3.69 19.72
C GLY A 225 -11.09 4.76 20.81
N THR A 226 -9.94 5.24 21.29
CA THR A 226 -9.86 6.39 22.21
C THR A 226 -9.44 7.65 21.44
N SER A 227 -9.45 8.81 22.09
CA SER A 227 -9.01 10.08 21.49
C SER A 227 -7.49 10.20 21.42
N LEU A 228 -6.99 11.27 20.78
CA LEU A 228 -5.55 11.55 20.71
C LEU A 228 -4.87 11.70 22.08
N SER A 229 -5.59 11.97 23.17
CA SER A 229 -4.97 12.01 24.50
C SER A 229 -4.45 10.64 24.95
N GLY A 230 -4.95 9.54 24.37
CA GLY A 230 -4.47 8.19 24.66
C GLY A 230 -3.00 7.94 24.30
N VAL A 231 -2.34 8.82 23.53
CA VAL A 231 -0.89 8.71 23.26
C VAL A 231 -0.02 8.85 24.51
N PHE A 232 -0.59 9.42 25.58
CA PHE A 232 0.07 9.56 26.88
C PHE A 232 -0.26 8.41 27.85
N ASP A 233 -1.07 7.44 27.42
CA ASP A 233 -1.41 6.27 28.21
C ASP A 233 -0.30 5.20 28.09
N PRO A 234 0.41 4.89 29.18
CA PRO A 234 1.49 3.91 29.15
C PRO A 234 1.00 2.49 28.85
N ASP A 235 -0.24 2.15 29.18
CA ASP A 235 -0.80 0.81 28.94
C ASP A 235 -1.09 0.63 27.45
N LEU A 236 -1.61 1.65 26.77
CA LEU A 236 -1.82 1.64 25.31
C LEU A 236 -0.50 1.57 24.54
N LEU A 237 0.53 2.27 25.01
CA LEU A 237 1.87 2.20 24.44
C LEU A 237 2.48 0.80 24.66
N GLY A 238 2.37 0.26 25.87
CA GLY A 238 2.83 -1.09 26.21
C GLY A 238 2.15 -2.16 25.35
N ALA A 239 0.83 -2.05 25.17
CA ALA A 239 0.06 -2.92 24.29
C ALA A 239 0.59 -2.84 22.85
N THR A 240 0.80 -1.64 22.32
CA THR A 240 1.36 -1.43 20.97
C THR A 240 2.75 -2.07 20.83
N LEU A 241 3.64 -1.88 21.80
CA LEU A 241 5.01 -2.41 21.78
C LEU A 241 5.07 -3.95 21.82
N SER A 242 4.05 -4.60 22.40
CA SER A 242 3.95 -6.06 22.40
C SER A 242 3.48 -6.64 21.06
N THR A 243 2.92 -5.81 20.17
CA THR A 243 2.52 -6.24 18.82
C THR A 243 3.71 -6.35 17.86
N ARG A 244 3.53 -7.13 16.79
CA ARG A 244 4.50 -7.22 15.68
C ARG A 244 4.77 -5.86 15.02
N LEU A 245 3.74 -5.02 14.88
CA LEU A 245 3.89 -3.67 14.34
C LEU A 245 4.80 -2.83 15.25
N GLY A 246 4.54 -2.81 16.56
CA GLY A 246 5.36 -2.08 17.52
C GLY A 246 6.83 -2.50 17.49
N GLN A 247 7.09 -3.82 17.47
CA GLN A 247 8.44 -4.36 17.33
C GLN A 247 9.11 -3.94 16.00
N ALA A 248 8.37 -3.96 14.89
CA ALA A 248 8.89 -3.52 13.59
C ALA A 248 9.21 -2.02 13.57
N LEU A 249 8.39 -1.18 14.21
CA LEU A 249 8.63 0.26 14.35
C LEU A 249 9.85 0.55 15.24
N LEU A 250 10.05 -0.19 16.33
CA LEU A 250 11.27 -0.09 17.14
C LEU A 250 12.51 -0.48 16.34
N ALA A 251 12.48 -1.61 15.65
CA ALA A 251 13.58 -2.04 14.78
C ALA A 251 13.89 -0.99 13.71
N ARG A 252 12.84 -0.38 13.13
CA ARG A 252 12.96 0.72 12.17
C ARG A 252 13.71 1.90 12.76
N LEU A 253 13.42 2.34 13.99
CA LEU A 253 14.13 3.45 14.63
C LEU A 253 15.63 3.15 14.78
N VAL A 254 15.99 1.93 15.18
CA VAL A 254 17.40 1.50 15.29
C VAL A 254 18.09 1.48 13.94
N ILE A 255 17.45 0.92 12.91
CA ILE A 255 17.99 0.85 11.54
C ILE A 255 18.19 2.26 10.98
N VAL A 256 17.23 3.16 11.18
CA VAL A 256 17.29 4.54 10.70
C VAL A 256 18.42 5.31 11.37
N LEU A 257 18.62 5.13 12.68
CA LEU A 257 19.76 5.69 13.38
C LEU A 257 21.08 5.18 12.78
N ALA A 258 21.20 3.87 12.58
CA ALA A 258 22.41 3.24 12.08
C ALA A 258 22.74 3.69 10.63
N LEU A 259 21.73 3.75 9.76
CA LEU A 259 21.86 4.30 8.41
C LEU A 259 22.20 5.80 8.43
N GLY A 260 21.70 6.55 9.40
CA GLY A 260 22.02 7.97 9.59
C GLY A 260 23.49 8.18 9.94
N VAL A 261 24.02 7.38 10.88
CA VAL A 261 25.45 7.36 11.22
C VAL A 261 26.30 7.00 9.99
N ALA A 262 25.92 5.93 9.28
CA ALA A 262 26.61 5.50 8.07
C ALA A 262 26.63 6.61 6.99
N PHE A 263 25.50 7.28 6.77
CA PHE A 263 25.42 8.42 5.84
C PHE A 263 26.29 9.59 6.30
N GLY A 264 26.27 9.94 7.59
CA GLY A 264 27.10 10.99 8.18
C GLY A 264 28.59 10.75 7.96
N ILE A 265 29.03 9.50 8.11
CA ILE A 265 30.39 9.06 7.79
C ILE A 265 30.67 9.21 6.28
N ALA A 266 29.76 8.74 5.42
CA ALA A 266 29.94 8.75 3.97
C ALA A 266 30.05 10.15 3.35
N VAL A 267 29.45 11.17 3.97
CA VAL A 267 29.44 12.57 3.48
C VAL A 267 30.41 13.48 4.23
N ARG A 268 31.22 12.95 5.15
CA ARG A 268 32.25 13.73 5.84
C ARG A 268 33.27 14.22 4.81
N PRO A 269 33.60 15.52 4.77
CA PRO A 269 34.64 16.01 3.88
C PRO A 269 35.95 15.30 4.25
N ILE A 270 36.57 14.62 3.28
CA ILE A 270 37.94 14.15 3.43
C ILE A 270 38.78 15.43 3.46
N LEU A 271 39.19 15.84 4.65
CA LEU A 271 40.31 16.75 4.80
C LEU A 271 41.51 15.96 4.26
N LEU A 272 41.83 16.16 2.98
CA LEU A 272 43.17 15.84 2.52
C LEU A 272 44.08 16.74 3.36
N SER A 273 44.86 16.13 4.24
CA SER A 273 45.90 16.83 4.99
C SER A 273 46.68 17.71 4.00
N ALA A 274 46.77 18.99 4.30
CA ALA A 274 47.35 20.01 3.42
C ALA A 274 48.86 19.80 3.15
N ASP A 275 49.45 18.70 3.61
CA ASP A 275 50.89 18.46 3.60
C ASP A 275 51.43 17.75 2.35
N THR A 276 50.59 17.35 1.39
CA THR A 276 51.07 16.63 0.17
C THR A 276 50.99 17.42 -1.13
N VAL A 277 50.63 18.71 -1.09
CA VAL A 277 50.75 19.60 -2.26
C VAL A 277 51.45 20.89 -1.86
N ALA A 278 52.64 20.77 -1.26
CA ALA A 278 53.66 21.79 -1.42
C ALA A 278 54.16 21.70 -2.87
N VAL A 279 53.41 22.28 -3.81
CA VAL A 279 53.98 22.65 -5.11
C VAL A 279 55.13 23.60 -4.78
N ARG A 280 56.37 23.12 -4.96
CA ARG A 280 57.54 24.00 -5.01
C ARG A 280 57.26 25.03 -6.11
N HIS A 281 56.85 26.23 -5.70
CA HIS A 281 57.01 27.42 -6.52
C HIS A 281 58.52 27.68 -6.62
N ALA A 282 59.20 27.00 -7.54
CA ALA A 282 60.47 27.47 -8.04
C ALA A 282 60.18 28.70 -8.92
N PRO A 283 60.80 29.86 -8.69
CA PRO A 283 60.62 31.01 -9.56
C PRO A 283 61.20 30.67 -10.93
N LEU A 284 60.40 30.90 -11.98
CA LEU A 284 60.85 30.84 -13.37
C LEU A 284 61.86 31.97 -13.58
N SER A 285 63.16 31.67 -13.50
CA SER A 285 64.18 32.49 -14.12
C SER A 285 64.07 32.30 -15.63
N ALA A 286 63.78 33.39 -16.34
CA ALA A 286 63.92 33.47 -17.78
C ALA A 286 65.39 33.25 -18.12
N ASP A 287 65.71 32.06 -18.61
CA ASP A 287 66.68 31.82 -19.68
C ASP A 287 66.88 30.32 -19.84
N THR A 288 66.67 29.86 -21.07
CA THR A 288 67.42 28.80 -21.78
C THR A 288 66.47 27.96 -22.62
N VAL A 289 66.22 28.45 -23.83
CA VAL A 289 65.88 27.62 -24.99
C VAL A 289 67.18 26.93 -25.40
N ALA A 290 67.26 25.61 -25.25
CA ALA A 290 68.23 24.79 -25.97
C ALA A 290 67.68 23.38 -26.15
N VAL A 291 67.15 23.14 -27.35
CA VAL A 291 66.90 21.82 -27.93
C VAL A 291 68.25 21.14 -28.14
N ARG A 292 68.48 19.99 -27.50
CA ARG A 292 69.48 19.01 -27.95
C ARG A 292 69.03 17.57 -27.67
N SER A 293 69.31 16.75 -28.67
CA SER A 293 68.88 15.39 -28.91
C SER A 293 69.95 14.35 -28.52
N ALA A 294 69.47 13.21 -27.98
CA ALA A 294 70.09 11.86 -27.91
C ALA A 294 71.19 11.59 -26.83
N PRO A 295 71.51 10.32 -26.49
CA PRO A 295 70.70 9.07 -26.47
C PRO A 295 70.75 8.33 -25.10
N LEU A 296 69.93 7.27 -24.95
CA LEU A 296 69.90 6.33 -23.83
C LEU A 296 71.19 5.50 -23.69
N PRO A 297 71.61 5.12 -22.46
CA PRO A 297 72.41 3.92 -22.25
C PRO A 297 71.61 2.82 -21.54
N VAL A 298 71.66 1.64 -22.15
CA VAL A 298 71.38 0.34 -21.53
C VAL A 298 72.59 -0.04 -20.66
N GLY A 299 72.34 -0.49 -19.44
CA GLY A 299 73.35 -1.06 -18.55
C GLY A 299 72.72 -2.04 -17.56
N ILE A 300 72.94 -3.33 -17.80
CA ILE A 300 72.62 -4.45 -16.89
C ILE A 300 73.75 -4.51 -15.86
N GLY A 301 73.40 -4.55 -14.57
CA GLY A 301 74.34 -4.77 -13.48
C GLY A 301 73.59 -5.09 -12.19
N ALA A 302 73.59 -6.38 -11.82
CA ALA A 302 73.16 -6.87 -10.53
C ALA A 302 74.27 -6.65 -9.49
N ALA A 303 73.94 -6.10 -8.32
CA ALA A 303 74.64 -6.36 -7.06
C ALA A 303 73.82 -5.83 -5.88
N GLU A 304 73.44 -6.80 -5.04
CA GLU A 304 73.46 -6.79 -3.58
C GLU A 304 72.54 -5.89 -2.76
N ALA A 305 71.85 -6.59 -1.86
CA ALA A 305 71.01 -6.09 -0.80
C ALA A 305 71.86 -5.44 0.30
N GLU A 306 71.40 -4.28 0.77
CA GLU A 306 71.61 -3.87 2.15
C GLU A 306 70.28 -3.35 2.69
N ALA A 307 69.62 -4.23 3.45
CA ALA A 307 68.47 -3.89 4.26
C ALA A 307 68.99 -3.30 5.57
N THR A 308 68.70 -2.03 5.85
CA THR A 308 68.41 -1.53 7.20
C THR A 308 67.72 -0.17 7.08
N GLY A 309 66.51 -0.08 7.64
CA GLY A 309 65.71 1.14 7.61
C GLY A 309 64.22 0.83 7.72
N GLU A 310 63.82 0.38 8.91
CA GLU A 310 62.42 0.25 9.31
C GLU A 310 61.63 1.52 8.99
N SER A 311 60.57 1.37 8.21
CA SER A 311 59.45 2.31 8.14
C SER A 311 58.15 1.52 8.13
N GLU A 312 57.91 0.80 9.23
CA GLU A 312 56.57 0.32 9.57
C GLU A 312 55.72 1.51 10.03
N THR A 313 55.05 2.22 9.12
CA THR A 313 53.88 3.06 9.47
C THR A 313 52.88 3.31 8.33
N THR A 314 53.05 2.74 7.13
CA THR A 314 52.17 3.04 5.97
C THR A 314 51.07 2.00 5.70
N GLY A 315 51.11 0.81 6.32
CA GLY A 315 50.15 -0.27 6.04
C GLY A 315 48.77 -0.15 6.72
N GLU A 316 48.70 0.40 7.94
CA GLU A 316 47.45 0.43 8.71
C GLU A 316 46.42 1.44 8.15
N GLY A 317 46.88 2.58 7.63
CA GLY A 317 46.02 3.62 7.06
C GLY A 317 45.38 3.24 5.72
N GLU A 318 46.11 2.52 4.86
CA GLU A 318 45.59 2.02 3.58
C GLU A 318 44.64 0.82 3.76
N ALA A 319 44.98 -0.12 4.66
CA ALA A 319 44.13 -1.26 4.98
C ALA A 319 42.80 -0.81 5.64
N ALA A 320 42.84 0.14 6.57
CA ALA A 320 41.65 0.75 7.18
C ALA A 320 40.84 1.58 6.18
N GLY A 321 41.50 2.24 5.24
CA GLY A 321 40.85 2.99 4.15
C GLY A 321 40.14 2.07 3.14
N SER A 322 40.74 0.93 2.80
CA SER A 322 40.19 -0.07 1.88
C SER A 322 39.00 -0.83 2.47
N THR A 323 39.11 -1.31 3.71
CA THR A 323 37.99 -1.96 4.43
C THR A 323 36.79 -1.03 4.59
N ARG A 324 37.01 0.27 4.90
CA ARG A 324 35.92 1.25 5.00
C ARG A 324 35.22 1.54 3.66
N ARG A 325 35.94 1.44 2.54
CA ARG A 325 35.39 1.64 1.18
C ARG A 325 34.40 0.56 0.76
N VAL A 326 34.52 -0.65 1.31
CA VAL A 326 33.65 -1.80 0.98
C VAL A 326 32.61 -2.06 2.08
N ALA A 327 32.98 -1.94 3.34
CA ALA A 327 32.09 -2.24 4.48
C ALA A 327 30.90 -1.26 4.58
N LEU A 328 31.12 0.03 4.31
CA LEU A 328 30.07 1.04 4.48
C LEU A 328 28.93 0.92 3.43
N PRO A 329 29.22 0.71 2.13
CA PRO A 329 28.19 0.40 1.15
C PRO A 329 27.45 -0.91 1.42
N ALA A 330 28.16 -1.97 1.85
CA ALA A 330 27.55 -3.25 2.20
C ALA A 330 26.59 -3.11 3.39
N PHE A 331 27.03 -2.40 4.44
CA PHE A 331 26.20 -2.07 5.59
C PHE A 331 24.94 -1.29 5.19
N ALA A 332 25.08 -0.27 4.34
CA ALA A 332 23.95 0.51 3.85
C ALA A 332 22.97 -0.34 3.02
N ALA A 333 23.47 -1.28 2.21
CA ALA A 333 22.64 -2.19 1.43
C ALA A 333 21.84 -3.16 2.33
N VAL A 334 22.50 -3.77 3.32
CA VAL A 334 21.84 -4.63 4.32
C VAL A 334 20.80 -3.83 5.12
N GLY A 335 21.16 -2.63 5.58
CA GLY A 335 20.24 -1.75 6.29
C GLY A 335 19.04 -1.31 5.44
N ALA A 336 19.22 -1.10 4.14
CA ALA A 336 18.12 -0.80 3.22
C ALA A 336 17.14 -1.96 3.08
N VAL A 337 17.63 -3.19 2.95
CA VAL A 337 16.78 -4.40 2.91
C VAL A 337 16.07 -4.59 4.26
N ALA A 338 16.80 -4.50 5.37
CA ALA A 338 16.23 -4.60 6.72
C ALA A 338 15.12 -3.55 6.94
N LEU A 339 15.33 -2.32 6.47
CA LEU A 339 14.33 -1.26 6.54
C LEU A 339 13.05 -1.63 5.78
N MET A 340 13.15 -2.23 4.60
CA MET A 340 11.97 -2.64 3.81
C MET A 340 11.22 -3.79 4.47
N LEU A 341 11.95 -4.72 5.09
CA LEU A 341 11.35 -5.82 5.84
C LEU A 341 10.50 -5.32 7.02
N THR A 342 10.87 -4.20 7.67
CA THR A 342 10.03 -3.61 8.73
C THR A 342 8.64 -3.16 8.24
N TRP A 343 8.46 -2.98 6.94
CA TRP A 343 7.16 -2.68 6.35
C TRP A 343 6.43 -3.95 5.96
N THR A 344 7.09 -4.82 5.19
CA THR A 344 6.45 -6.01 4.61
C THR A 344 6.15 -7.11 5.62
N LEU A 345 6.79 -7.09 6.79
CA LEU A 345 6.49 -8.01 7.89
C LEU A 345 5.26 -7.57 8.71
N ALA A 346 4.79 -6.34 8.52
CA ALA A 346 3.64 -5.76 9.21
C ALA A 346 2.55 -5.31 8.22
N ASP A 347 2.52 -5.87 7.01
CA ASP A 347 1.63 -5.49 5.89
C ASP A 347 1.01 -6.74 5.23
N HIS A 348 0.06 -6.55 4.31
CA HIS A 348 -0.66 -7.56 3.54
C HIS A 348 0.21 -8.61 2.80
N ALA A 349 1.50 -8.34 2.61
CA ALA A 349 2.42 -9.34 2.07
C ALA A 349 2.49 -10.61 2.94
N GLN A 350 2.18 -10.51 4.24
CA GLN A 350 2.17 -11.63 5.20
C GLN A 350 0.86 -12.42 5.24
N THR A 351 -0.20 -11.99 4.55
CA THR A 351 -1.51 -12.65 4.62
C THR A 351 -1.95 -13.19 3.26
N GLY A 352 -2.61 -14.36 3.23
CA GLY A 352 -3.12 -14.99 2.00
C GLY A 352 -2.12 -15.91 1.28
N ILE A 353 -2.29 -16.04 -0.04
CA ILE A 353 -1.57 -17.03 -0.87
C ILE A 353 -0.09 -16.65 -1.06
N GLN A 354 0.83 -17.62 -1.00
CA GLN A 354 2.26 -17.49 -1.32
C GLN A 354 3.01 -16.38 -0.54
N THR A 355 2.80 -16.28 0.77
CA THR A 355 3.46 -15.27 1.62
C THR A 355 4.99 -15.27 1.49
N TRP A 356 5.60 -16.45 1.36
CA TRP A 356 7.06 -16.60 1.19
C TRP A 356 7.62 -15.85 -0.03
N LEU A 357 6.83 -15.66 -1.09
CA LEU A 357 7.21 -14.91 -2.29
C LEU A 357 6.66 -13.47 -2.27
N ALA A 358 5.48 -13.26 -1.69
CA ALA A 358 4.86 -11.94 -1.59
C ALA A 358 5.69 -10.96 -0.76
N VAL A 359 6.30 -11.41 0.34
CA VAL A 359 7.14 -10.59 1.21
C VAL A 359 8.39 -10.06 0.48
N PRO A 360 9.24 -10.91 -0.14
CA PRO A 360 10.38 -10.43 -0.90
C PRO A 360 9.97 -9.63 -2.15
N ALA A 361 8.90 -10.02 -2.86
CA ALA A 361 8.43 -9.26 -4.02
C ALA A 361 7.98 -7.84 -3.64
N THR A 362 7.24 -7.70 -2.55
CA THR A 362 6.79 -6.39 -2.02
C THR A 362 7.99 -5.58 -1.52
N SER A 363 8.95 -6.23 -0.84
CA SER A 363 10.17 -5.58 -0.35
C SER A 363 10.99 -5.00 -1.50
N LEU A 364 11.17 -5.79 -2.58
CA LEU A 364 11.87 -5.35 -3.79
C LEU A 364 11.12 -4.24 -4.52
N HIS A 365 9.79 -4.31 -4.58
CA HIS A 365 8.95 -3.28 -5.17
C HIS A 365 9.12 -1.94 -4.43
N LEU A 366 8.99 -1.95 -3.10
CA LEU A 366 9.15 -0.77 -2.25
C LEU A 366 10.58 -0.23 -2.27
N LEU A 367 11.59 -1.10 -2.26
CA LEU A 367 12.99 -0.68 -2.38
C LEU A 367 13.25 0.02 -3.71
N ALA A 368 12.83 -0.60 -4.82
CA ALA A 368 12.97 -0.02 -6.15
C ALA A 368 12.24 1.33 -6.27
N MET A 369 11.03 1.42 -5.71
CA MET A 369 10.27 2.67 -5.62
C MET A 369 11.03 3.73 -4.81
N ALA A 370 11.52 3.40 -3.61
CA ALA A 370 12.24 4.33 -2.73
C ALA A 370 13.53 4.85 -3.36
N LEU A 371 14.32 3.96 -3.99
CA LEU A 371 15.56 4.32 -4.67
C LEU A 371 15.32 5.27 -5.85
N TRP A 372 14.33 4.94 -6.70
CA TRP A 372 13.96 5.78 -7.84
C TRP A 372 13.37 7.12 -7.42
N LEU A 373 12.34 7.09 -6.56
CA LEU A 373 11.62 8.28 -6.13
C LEU A 373 12.54 9.24 -5.36
N GLY A 374 13.31 8.73 -4.40
CA GLY A 374 14.26 9.53 -3.64
C GLY A 374 15.31 10.21 -4.52
N GLY A 375 15.87 9.48 -5.48
CA GLY A 375 16.82 10.04 -6.44
C GLY A 375 16.16 11.08 -7.36
N LEU A 376 14.91 10.87 -7.79
CA LEU A 376 14.16 11.83 -8.60
C LEU A 376 13.88 13.12 -7.81
N ILE A 377 13.51 13.03 -6.53
CA ILE A 377 13.28 14.19 -5.66
C ILE A 377 14.58 15.00 -5.53
N LEU A 378 15.72 14.35 -5.26
CA LEU A 378 17.01 15.01 -5.16
C LEU A 378 17.42 15.65 -6.50
N LEU A 379 17.21 14.94 -7.60
CA LEU A 379 17.49 15.43 -8.94
C LEU A 379 16.63 16.67 -9.26
N ALA A 380 15.33 16.60 -9.02
CA ALA A 380 14.39 17.71 -9.21
C ALA A 380 14.77 18.90 -8.32
N ALA A 381 15.12 18.67 -7.05
CA ALA A 381 15.59 19.73 -6.18
C ALA A 381 16.87 20.40 -6.71
N CYS A 382 17.81 19.63 -7.26
CA CYS A 382 19.06 20.16 -7.79
C CYS A 382 18.90 20.90 -9.13
N VAL A 383 17.99 20.44 -9.99
CA VAL A 383 17.81 20.93 -11.36
C VAL A 383 16.74 22.02 -11.46
N VAL A 384 15.58 21.83 -10.83
CA VAL A 384 14.41 22.72 -10.97
C VAL A 384 14.58 23.98 -10.14
N ILE A 385 15.14 23.87 -8.92
CA ILE A 385 15.29 25.01 -8.02
C ILE A 385 16.64 25.71 -8.28
N PRO A 386 16.64 26.98 -8.74
CA PRO A 386 17.86 27.68 -9.15
C PRO A 386 18.89 27.79 -8.03
N ALA A 387 20.16 27.53 -8.36
CA ALA A 387 21.30 27.59 -7.45
C ALA A 387 21.99 28.96 -7.42
N GLY A 388 21.47 29.94 -8.17
CA GLY A 388 22.07 31.27 -8.30
C GLY A 388 23.45 31.17 -8.93
N ARG A 389 24.45 31.84 -8.35
CA ARG A 389 25.83 31.90 -8.90
C ARG A 389 26.52 30.53 -9.04
N ARG A 390 26.06 29.50 -8.33
CA ARG A 390 26.64 28.13 -8.35
C ARG A 390 26.03 27.21 -9.39
N GLU A 391 25.05 27.68 -10.15
CA GLU A 391 24.31 26.88 -11.13
C GLU A 391 25.19 26.27 -12.23
N PRO A 392 26.19 26.97 -12.81
CA PRO A 392 27.08 26.39 -13.82
C PRO A 392 27.92 25.24 -13.25
N THR A 393 28.60 25.47 -12.13
CA THR A 393 29.45 24.46 -11.47
C THR A 393 28.65 23.23 -11.04
N ARG A 394 27.43 23.45 -10.51
CA ARG A 394 26.54 22.34 -10.13
C ARG A 394 26.13 21.54 -11.36
N ALA A 395 25.72 22.19 -12.44
CA ALA A 395 25.28 21.52 -13.67
C ALA A 395 26.37 20.61 -14.25
N ILE A 396 27.62 21.09 -14.31
CA ILE A 396 28.77 20.31 -14.79
C ILE A 396 28.99 19.07 -13.91
N SER A 397 28.98 19.23 -12.58
CA SER A 397 29.20 18.11 -11.65
C SER A 397 28.08 17.07 -11.66
N LEU A 398 26.88 17.44 -12.12
CA LEU A 398 25.68 16.60 -12.10
C LEU A 398 25.58 15.72 -13.36
N GLU A 399 26.27 16.07 -14.44
CA GLU A 399 26.18 15.35 -15.71
C GLU A 399 26.50 13.85 -15.60
N PRO A 400 27.59 13.41 -14.91
CA PRO A 400 27.86 11.99 -14.72
C PRO A 400 26.78 11.30 -13.85
N ALA A 401 26.22 12.04 -12.89
CA ALA A 401 25.16 11.53 -12.01
C ALA A 401 23.86 11.27 -12.77
N LEU A 402 23.53 12.09 -13.78
CA LEU A 402 22.35 11.90 -14.63
C LEU A 402 22.38 10.55 -15.35
N ARG A 403 23.54 10.17 -15.91
CA ARG A 403 23.70 8.88 -16.62
C ARG A 403 23.53 7.70 -15.67
N ARG A 404 24.17 7.75 -14.50
CA ARG A 404 24.09 6.71 -13.46
C ARG A 404 22.68 6.58 -12.90
N PHE A 405 22.03 7.70 -12.61
CA PHE A 405 20.64 7.72 -12.15
C PHE A 405 19.68 7.18 -13.22
N SER A 406 19.90 7.50 -14.50
CA SER A 406 19.08 6.95 -15.58
C SER A 406 19.19 5.43 -15.71
N LEU A 407 20.38 4.85 -15.46
CA LEU A 407 20.56 3.39 -15.40
C LEU A 407 19.85 2.79 -14.19
N LEU A 408 20.04 3.38 -13.00
CA LEU A 408 19.36 2.96 -11.79
C LEU A 408 17.84 2.98 -11.97
N ALA A 409 17.29 4.07 -12.52
CA ALA A 409 15.86 4.19 -12.79
C ALA A 409 15.35 3.07 -13.71
N GLN A 410 16.10 2.67 -14.73
CA GLN A 410 15.73 1.55 -15.61
C GLN A 410 15.68 0.22 -14.86
N ILE A 411 16.67 -0.04 -14.00
CA ILE A 411 16.69 -1.25 -13.16
C ILE A 411 15.50 -1.22 -12.20
N CYS A 412 15.26 -0.10 -11.52
CA CYS A 412 14.12 0.07 -10.62
C CYS A 412 12.79 -0.16 -11.35
N PHE A 413 12.58 0.38 -12.55
CA PHE A 413 11.36 0.16 -13.32
C PHE A 413 11.19 -1.30 -13.78
N ALA A 414 12.28 -1.99 -14.14
CA ALA A 414 12.22 -3.41 -14.47
C ALA A 414 11.81 -4.24 -13.24
N VAL A 415 12.39 -3.97 -12.07
CA VAL A 415 12.01 -4.62 -10.81
C VAL A 415 10.56 -4.31 -10.45
N ILE A 416 10.12 -3.05 -10.52
CA ILE A 416 8.74 -2.61 -10.26
C ILE A 416 7.76 -3.29 -11.22
N ALA A 417 8.11 -3.45 -12.49
CA ALA A 417 7.25 -4.11 -13.48
C ALA A 417 7.07 -5.61 -13.17
N VAL A 418 8.17 -6.33 -12.92
CA VAL A 418 8.12 -7.77 -12.62
C VAL A 418 7.39 -8.04 -11.30
N THR A 419 7.78 -7.33 -10.24
CA THR A 419 7.14 -7.47 -8.92
C THR A 419 5.69 -7.00 -8.97
N GLY A 420 5.40 -5.89 -9.65
CA GLY A 420 4.05 -5.35 -9.80
C GLY A 420 3.12 -6.28 -10.58
N LEU A 421 3.62 -6.97 -11.61
CA LEU A 421 2.83 -7.97 -12.35
C LEU A 421 2.45 -9.15 -11.44
N TYR A 422 3.41 -9.65 -10.65
CA TYR A 422 3.14 -10.71 -9.67
C TYR A 422 2.11 -10.27 -8.62
N LEU A 423 2.28 -9.08 -8.04
CA LEU A 423 1.38 -8.53 -7.03
C LEU A 423 -0.02 -8.27 -7.60
N ALA A 424 -0.11 -7.78 -8.84
CA ALA A 424 -1.37 -7.58 -9.55
C ALA A 424 -2.12 -8.90 -9.77
N TRP A 425 -1.43 -9.93 -10.29
CA TRP A 425 -2.01 -11.27 -10.46
C TRP A 425 -2.54 -11.82 -9.13
N ARG A 426 -1.73 -11.70 -8.07
CA ARG A 426 -2.07 -12.17 -6.72
C ARG A 426 -3.33 -11.50 -6.16
N GLN A 427 -3.54 -10.21 -6.43
CA GLN A 427 -4.66 -9.44 -5.88
C GLN A 427 -5.93 -9.45 -6.76
N VAL A 428 -5.79 -9.65 -8.07
CA VAL A 428 -6.93 -9.67 -9.00
C VAL A 428 -7.60 -11.04 -9.05
N GLY A 429 -6.83 -12.13 -9.10
CA GLY A 429 -7.33 -13.50 -9.11
C GLY A 429 -8.01 -13.95 -10.42
N THR A 430 -8.95 -13.16 -10.98
CA THR A 430 -9.70 -13.50 -12.20
C THR A 430 -9.82 -12.33 -13.17
N TRP A 431 -10.00 -12.62 -14.46
CA TRP A 431 -10.14 -11.58 -15.49
C TRP A 431 -11.38 -10.71 -15.31
N GLY A 432 -12.51 -11.29 -14.90
CA GLY A 432 -13.74 -10.54 -14.62
C GLY A 432 -13.55 -9.52 -13.49
N ALA A 433 -12.77 -9.87 -12.46
CA ALA A 433 -12.47 -8.97 -11.36
C ALA A 433 -11.70 -7.71 -11.77
N LEU A 434 -10.98 -7.74 -12.91
CA LEU A 434 -10.23 -6.58 -13.41
C LEU A 434 -11.16 -5.44 -13.87
N GLY A 435 -12.32 -5.77 -14.45
CA GLY A 435 -13.33 -4.77 -14.87
C GLY A 435 -14.49 -4.61 -13.89
N GLY A 436 -14.81 -5.68 -13.16
CA GLY A 436 -15.96 -5.76 -12.24
C GLY A 436 -15.72 -5.19 -10.85
N THR A 437 -14.51 -4.74 -10.51
CA THR A 437 -14.19 -4.19 -9.19
C THR A 437 -13.53 -2.82 -9.28
N ASP A 438 -13.69 -2.00 -8.24
CA ASP A 438 -13.00 -0.71 -8.12
C ASP A 438 -11.48 -0.88 -8.11
N PHE A 439 -10.98 -1.91 -7.41
CA PHE A 439 -9.55 -2.24 -7.38
C PHE A 439 -9.00 -2.54 -8.78
N GLY A 440 -9.71 -3.37 -9.56
CA GLY A 440 -9.32 -3.71 -10.92
C GLY A 440 -9.25 -2.49 -11.84
N ARG A 441 -10.24 -1.58 -11.73
CA ARG A 441 -10.26 -0.32 -12.48
C ARG A 441 -9.11 0.61 -12.08
N LEU A 442 -8.85 0.80 -10.79
CA LEU A 442 -7.71 1.58 -10.30
C LEU A 442 -6.37 1.01 -10.77
N LEU A 443 -6.24 -0.32 -10.77
CA LEU A 443 -5.06 -1.02 -11.27
C LEU A 443 -4.83 -0.75 -12.77
N LEU A 444 -5.89 -0.78 -13.58
CA LEU A 444 -5.81 -0.44 -15.01
C LEU A 444 -5.35 1.00 -15.23
N VAL A 445 -5.90 1.96 -14.49
CA VAL A 445 -5.45 3.37 -14.58
C VAL A 445 -3.98 3.48 -14.16
N LYS A 446 -3.56 2.82 -13.07
CA LYS A 446 -2.15 2.78 -12.64
C LYS A 446 -1.25 2.21 -13.74
N LEU A 447 -1.67 1.13 -14.42
CA LEU A 447 -0.90 0.52 -15.50
C LEU A 447 -0.71 1.49 -16.68
N VAL A 448 -1.77 2.20 -17.09
CA VAL A 448 -1.69 3.23 -18.15
C VAL A 448 -0.71 4.34 -17.77
N LEU A 449 -0.76 4.83 -16.52
CA LEU A 449 0.17 5.86 -16.04
C LEU A 449 1.62 5.37 -16.02
N VAL A 450 1.86 4.14 -15.56
CA VAL A 450 3.21 3.54 -15.57
C VAL A 450 3.73 3.40 -16.99
N LEU A 451 2.90 2.95 -17.94
CA LEU A 451 3.26 2.89 -19.36
C LEU A 451 3.58 4.29 -19.93
N ALA A 452 2.84 5.32 -19.52
CA ALA A 452 3.13 6.70 -19.91
C ALA A 452 4.50 7.19 -19.37
N VAL A 453 4.83 6.86 -18.11
CA VAL A 453 6.16 7.15 -17.52
C VAL A 453 7.28 6.45 -18.30
N LEU A 454 7.09 5.17 -18.63
CA LEU A 454 8.06 4.40 -19.42
C LEU A 454 8.24 4.97 -20.84
N ALA A 455 7.14 5.39 -21.48
CA ALA A 455 7.15 6.00 -22.81
C ALA A 455 7.89 7.34 -22.82
N LEU A 456 7.63 8.21 -21.83
CA LEU A 456 8.37 9.48 -21.68
C LEU A 456 9.85 9.24 -21.43
N ALA A 457 10.21 8.30 -20.55
CA ALA A 457 11.60 7.97 -20.28
C ALA A 457 12.31 7.42 -21.52
N ALA A 458 11.64 6.57 -22.31
CA ALA A 458 12.16 6.06 -23.58
C ALA A 458 12.30 7.16 -24.64
N GLY A 459 11.33 8.07 -24.73
CA GLY A 459 11.35 9.24 -25.61
C GLY A 459 12.51 10.18 -25.30
N ALA A 460 12.71 10.51 -24.02
CA ALA A 460 13.83 11.33 -23.54
C ALA A 460 15.18 10.70 -23.92
N ARG A 461 15.34 9.39 -23.73
CA ARG A 461 16.57 8.66 -24.12
C ARG A 461 16.81 8.64 -25.63
N ARG A 462 15.77 8.35 -26.43
CA ARG A 462 15.86 8.35 -27.90
C ARG A 462 16.24 9.72 -28.44
N PHE A 463 15.69 10.78 -27.86
CA PHE A 463 16.02 12.16 -28.23
C PHE A 463 17.48 12.50 -27.94
N VAL A 464 17.98 12.17 -26.73
CA VAL A 464 19.39 12.37 -26.35
C VAL A 464 20.33 11.58 -27.26
N ARG A 465 20.01 10.32 -27.58
CA ARG A 465 20.81 9.49 -28.52
C ARG A 465 20.83 10.03 -29.95
N ARG A 466 19.71 10.57 -30.44
CA ARG A 466 19.61 11.13 -31.80
C ARG A 466 20.39 12.43 -31.94
N ARG A 467 20.46 13.26 -30.89
CA ARG A 467 21.18 14.55 -30.90
C ARG A 467 22.59 14.52 -30.34
N GLY A 468 22.99 13.50 -29.57
CA GLY A 468 24.39 13.29 -29.18
C GLY A 468 25.33 12.98 -30.35
N ARG A 469 24.82 13.00 -31.59
CA ARG A 469 25.57 12.97 -32.85
C ARG A 469 25.82 14.36 -33.45
N GLU A 470 25.15 15.40 -32.98
CA GLU A 470 25.63 16.77 -33.18
C GLU A 470 26.63 17.08 -32.07
N PRO A 471 27.78 17.71 -32.37
CA PRO A 471 28.64 18.27 -31.34
C PRO A 471 27.76 19.14 -30.43
N LEU A 472 27.98 19.07 -29.11
CA LEU A 472 27.47 20.10 -28.20
C LEU A 472 28.07 21.42 -28.66
N GLY A 473 27.39 22.08 -29.61
CA GLY A 473 27.77 23.37 -30.12
C GLY A 473 27.86 24.27 -28.90
N LEU A 474 29.04 24.82 -28.69
CA LEU A 474 29.29 25.87 -27.70
C LEU A 474 28.41 27.12 -27.99
N ASP A 475 27.65 27.10 -29.09
CA ASP A 475 26.70 28.12 -29.56
C ASP A 475 25.24 27.89 -29.10
N ALA A 476 24.86 26.68 -28.64
CA ALA A 476 23.52 26.46 -28.09
C ALA A 476 23.47 27.01 -26.66
N ALA A 477 22.96 28.23 -26.48
CA ALA A 477 22.89 28.91 -25.19
C ALA A 477 22.53 27.93 -24.04
N PRO A 478 23.42 27.70 -23.04
CA PRO A 478 23.26 26.71 -21.96
C PRO A 478 21.88 26.72 -21.26
N SER A 479 21.20 27.85 -21.35
CA SER A 479 19.84 28.07 -20.88
C SER A 479 18.76 27.20 -21.57
N ALA A 480 18.90 26.84 -22.85
CA ALA A 480 17.89 26.09 -23.59
C ALA A 480 17.88 24.59 -23.24
N ALA A 481 19.07 23.97 -23.12
CA ALA A 481 19.21 22.58 -22.69
C ALA A 481 18.72 22.39 -21.24
N LEU A 482 19.08 23.31 -20.35
CA LEU A 482 18.63 23.29 -18.95
C LEU A 482 17.11 23.48 -18.81
N ARG A 483 16.49 24.36 -19.62
CA ARG A 483 15.02 24.52 -19.66
C ARG A 483 14.33 23.23 -20.09
N ARG A 484 14.87 22.50 -21.06
CA ARG A 484 14.31 21.21 -21.51
C ARG A 484 14.43 20.14 -20.44
N LEU A 485 15.61 20.03 -19.80
CA LEU A 485 15.82 19.11 -18.68
C LEU A 485 14.84 19.38 -17.54
N ARG A 486 14.66 20.66 -17.18
CA ARG A 486 13.67 21.06 -16.16
C ARG A 486 12.25 20.64 -16.50
N ARG A 487 11.81 20.80 -17.74
CA ARG A 487 10.46 20.37 -18.17
C ARG A 487 10.31 18.85 -18.15
N SER A 488 11.33 18.10 -18.58
CA SER A 488 11.31 16.63 -18.53
C SER A 488 11.19 16.14 -17.09
N VAL A 489 12.06 16.65 -16.19
CA VAL A 489 12.04 16.29 -14.77
C VAL A 489 10.73 16.70 -14.10
N ALA A 490 10.17 17.87 -14.44
CA ALA A 490 8.87 18.28 -13.92
C ALA A 490 7.73 17.35 -14.37
N GLY A 491 7.73 16.93 -15.65
CA GLY A 491 6.75 15.96 -16.16
C GLY A 491 6.87 14.59 -15.49
N GLU A 492 8.10 14.10 -15.27
CA GLU A 492 8.36 12.87 -14.52
C GLU A 492 7.85 12.94 -13.08
N VAL A 493 8.05 14.09 -12.40
CA VAL A 493 7.53 14.30 -11.04
C VAL A 493 6.00 14.31 -11.02
N VAL A 494 5.34 15.01 -11.95
CA VAL A 494 3.87 15.05 -12.02
C VAL A 494 3.28 13.66 -12.22
N LEU A 495 3.83 12.86 -13.13
CA LEU A 495 3.37 11.49 -13.34
C LEU A 495 3.69 10.58 -12.16
N GLY A 496 4.86 10.75 -11.53
CA GLY A 496 5.20 10.04 -10.31
C GLY A 496 4.17 10.28 -9.21
N ILE A 497 3.75 11.53 -9.01
CA ILE A 497 2.71 11.89 -8.05
C ILE A 497 1.36 11.27 -8.42
N ALA A 498 0.98 11.30 -9.70
CA ALA A 498 -0.26 10.65 -10.15
C ALA A 498 -0.25 9.14 -9.87
N VAL A 499 0.85 8.45 -10.18
CA VAL A 499 1.00 7.01 -9.90
C VAL A 499 0.94 6.71 -8.40
N LEU A 500 1.64 7.51 -7.57
CA LEU A 500 1.59 7.36 -6.12
C LEU A 500 0.17 7.62 -5.59
N SER A 501 -0.55 8.58 -6.15
CA SER A 501 -1.91 8.94 -5.71
C SER A 501 -2.88 7.81 -5.95
N ILE A 502 -2.84 7.21 -7.14
CA ILE A 502 -3.63 6.01 -7.42
C ILE A 502 -3.18 4.84 -6.54
N THR A 503 -1.88 4.72 -6.27
CA THR A 503 -1.37 3.66 -5.39
C THR A 503 -1.88 3.80 -3.96
N ALA A 504 -1.94 5.01 -3.40
CA ALA A 504 -2.47 5.25 -2.06
C ALA A 504 -3.94 4.84 -1.93
N VAL A 505 -4.76 5.19 -2.93
CA VAL A 505 -6.17 4.74 -2.98
C VAL A 505 -6.26 3.22 -3.15
N LEU A 506 -5.44 2.65 -4.05
CA LEU A 506 -5.45 1.22 -4.37
C LEU A 506 -5.05 0.33 -3.19
N VAL A 507 -4.08 0.75 -2.38
CA VAL A 507 -3.66 0.03 -1.16
C VAL A 507 -4.78 0.00 -0.11
N ASN A 508 -5.58 1.06 -0.04
CA ASN A 508 -6.74 1.16 0.85
C ASN A 508 -8.04 0.57 0.24
N THR A 509 -7.99 0.05 -0.99
CA THR A 509 -9.14 -0.55 -1.67
C THR A 509 -9.12 -2.07 -1.53
N ALA A 510 -10.30 -2.67 -1.31
CA ALA A 510 -10.44 -4.11 -1.22
C ALA A 510 -9.82 -4.83 -2.42
N PRO A 511 -8.93 -5.84 -2.23
CA PRO A 511 -8.40 -6.61 -3.34
C PRO A 511 -9.51 -7.14 -4.24
N ALA A 512 -9.31 -7.04 -5.55
CA ALA A 512 -10.30 -7.46 -6.54
C ALA A 512 -10.76 -8.92 -6.32
N ARG A 513 -9.85 -9.83 -5.95
CA ARG A 513 -10.20 -11.23 -5.63
C ARG A 513 -11.15 -11.40 -4.44
N ALA A 514 -11.17 -10.46 -3.50
CA ALA A 514 -11.96 -10.51 -2.28
C ALA A 514 -13.32 -9.81 -2.45
N SER A 515 -13.38 -8.80 -3.32
CA SER A 515 -14.60 -8.03 -3.58
C SER A 515 -15.39 -8.52 -4.80
N TYR A 516 -14.77 -9.30 -5.68
CA TYR A 516 -15.40 -9.82 -6.89
C TYR A 516 -16.27 -11.04 -6.62
N ALA A 517 -17.57 -10.88 -6.79
CA ALA A 517 -18.52 -11.97 -6.88
C ALA A 517 -19.01 -12.08 -8.33
N PRO A 518 -18.68 -13.17 -9.05
CA PRO A 518 -19.21 -13.37 -10.39
C PRO A 518 -20.74 -13.52 -10.32
N PRO A 519 -21.48 -13.03 -11.31
CA PRO A 519 -22.90 -13.30 -11.42
C PRO A 519 -23.11 -14.81 -11.54
N VAL A 520 -24.11 -15.32 -10.82
CA VAL A 520 -24.56 -16.70 -11.00
C VAL A 520 -25.60 -16.67 -12.10
N ASP A 521 -25.43 -17.50 -13.12
CA ASP A 521 -26.45 -17.75 -14.13
C ASP A 521 -26.59 -19.27 -14.24
N SER A 522 -27.72 -19.79 -13.76
CA SER A 522 -27.95 -21.23 -13.62
C SER A 522 -29.30 -21.61 -14.18
N THR A 523 -29.29 -22.50 -15.16
CA THR A 523 -30.51 -23.08 -15.73
C THR A 523 -30.65 -24.52 -15.26
N VAL A 524 -31.74 -24.81 -14.54
CA VAL A 524 -32.05 -26.14 -14.02
C VAL A 524 -33.29 -26.66 -14.74
N PRO A 525 -33.30 -27.91 -15.26
CA PRO A 525 -34.49 -28.45 -15.91
C PRO A 525 -35.64 -28.58 -14.92
N PHE A 526 -36.86 -28.30 -15.38
CA PHE A 526 -38.04 -28.48 -14.55
C PHE A 526 -38.27 -29.98 -14.28
N PRO A 527 -38.57 -30.41 -13.05
CA PRO A 527 -38.76 -31.83 -12.74
C PRO A 527 -39.82 -32.48 -13.62
N ALA A 528 -39.48 -33.63 -14.22
CA ALA A 528 -40.38 -34.31 -15.17
C ALA A 528 -41.73 -34.70 -14.57
N ALA A 529 -41.78 -35.00 -13.27
CA ALA A 529 -43.01 -35.34 -12.54
C ALA A 529 -44.02 -34.18 -12.47
N ALA A 530 -43.57 -32.93 -12.57
CA ALA A 530 -44.42 -31.76 -12.56
C ALA A 530 -45.14 -31.52 -13.91
N ALA A 531 -44.67 -32.17 -14.98
CA ALA A 531 -45.19 -31.96 -16.33
C ALA A 531 -46.63 -32.47 -16.52
N ASP A 532 -47.08 -33.39 -15.67
CA ASP A 532 -48.44 -33.93 -15.73
C ASP A 532 -49.47 -32.92 -15.18
N ALA A 533 -49.12 -32.19 -14.12
CA ALA A 533 -49.95 -31.16 -13.51
C ALA A 533 -49.92 -29.83 -14.29
N ALA A 534 -48.82 -29.53 -14.97
CA ALA A 534 -48.65 -28.32 -15.77
C ALA A 534 -47.99 -28.61 -17.14
N PRO A 535 -48.78 -28.93 -18.19
CA PRO A 535 -48.25 -29.32 -19.50
C PRO A 535 -47.35 -28.27 -20.16
N GLY A 536 -47.57 -26.98 -19.87
CA GLY A 536 -46.75 -25.87 -20.37
C GLY A 536 -45.30 -25.88 -19.84
N LEU A 537 -45.05 -26.55 -18.71
CA LEU A 537 -43.72 -26.70 -18.13
C LEU A 537 -43.00 -27.97 -18.61
N ARG A 538 -43.62 -28.78 -19.47
CA ARG A 538 -43.07 -30.05 -19.92
C ARG A 538 -41.79 -29.86 -20.75
N GLY A 539 -40.66 -30.25 -20.17
CA GLY A 539 -39.35 -30.03 -20.78
C GLY A 539 -38.92 -28.56 -20.76
N GLY A 540 -39.53 -27.76 -19.89
CA GLY A 540 -39.08 -26.41 -19.56
C GLY A 540 -37.93 -26.41 -18.56
N SER A 541 -37.54 -25.21 -18.12
CA SER A 541 -36.44 -24.99 -17.19
C SER A 541 -36.71 -23.79 -16.28
N VAL A 542 -35.99 -23.73 -15.18
CA VAL A 542 -35.91 -22.56 -14.31
C VAL A 542 -34.52 -21.97 -14.48
N GLU A 543 -34.45 -20.75 -14.98
CA GLU A 543 -33.22 -19.97 -15.07
C GLU A 543 -33.18 -19.01 -13.89
N VAL A 544 -32.08 -19.04 -13.13
CA VAL A 544 -31.87 -18.19 -11.97
C VAL A 544 -30.60 -17.39 -12.16
N LYS A 545 -30.73 -16.07 -12.10
CA LYS A 545 -29.61 -15.13 -12.11
C LYS A 545 -29.46 -14.50 -10.74
N ILE A 546 -28.29 -14.58 -10.12
CA ILE A 546 -28.03 -13.99 -8.80
C ILE A 546 -26.90 -12.96 -8.92
N GLU A 547 -27.22 -11.70 -8.62
CA GLU A 547 -26.29 -10.57 -8.75
C GLU A 547 -26.38 -9.58 -7.57
N PRO A 548 -25.25 -9.26 -6.92
CA PRO A 548 -24.03 -10.09 -6.84
C PRO A 548 -24.33 -11.44 -6.16
N ALA A 549 -23.37 -12.36 -6.13
CA ALA A 549 -23.45 -13.59 -5.33
C ALA A 549 -22.42 -13.53 -4.19
N ARG A 550 -22.71 -12.70 -3.17
CA ARG A 550 -21.77 -12.41 -2.07
C ARG A 550 -22.46 -12.32 -0.71
N LEU A 551 -21.66 -12.19 0.33
CA LEU A 551 -22.13 -11.79 1.67
C LEU A 551 -23.03 -10.54 1.62
N GLY A 552 -24.15 -10.58 2.35
CA GLY A 552 -25.08 -9.46 2.50
C GLY A 552 -26.23 -9.53 1.50
N SER A 553 -26.68 -8.37 1.03
CA SER A 553 -27.83 -8.27 0.12
C SER A 553 -27.47 -8.65 -1.31
N ASN A 554 -28.28 -9.53 -1.88
CA ASN A 554 -28.21 -10.01 -3.26
C ASN A 554 -29.61 -9.93 -3.89
N VAL A 555 -29.65 -9.80 -5.20
CA VAL A 555 -30.89 -9.89 -5.99
C VAL A 555 -30.85 -11.20 -6.77
N ALA A 556 -31.99 -11.90 -6.82
CA ALA A 556 -32.15 -13.06 -7.69
C ALA A 556 -33.31 -12.84 -8.67
N ASP A 557 -33.04 -12.92 -9.97
CA ASP A 557 -34.03 -13.01 -11.03
C ASP A 557 -34.29 -14.47 -11.36
N ILE A 558 -35.56 -14.86 -11.41
CA ILE A 558 -36.01 -16.23 -11.59
C ILE A 558 -36.96 -16.24 -12.78
N TYR A 559 -36.57 -16.93 -13.85
CA TYR A 559 -37.36 -17.09 -15.06
C TYR A 559 -37.81 -18.53 -15.18
N ILE A 560 -39.11 -18.73 -15.35
CA ILE A 560 -39.70 -20.04 -15.60
C ILE A 560 -39.94 -20.15 -17.11
N ASN A 561 -39.10 -20.92 -17.76
CA ASN A 561 -39.06 -21.06 -19.21
C ASN A 561 -39.75 -22.36 -19.65
N GLY A 562 -40.62 -22.28 -20.65
CA GLY A 562 -41.14 -23.42 -21.39
C GLY A 562 -40.06 -24.05 -22.28
N ARG A 563 -40.39 -25.15 -22.96
CA ARG A 563 -39.46 -25.87 -23.85
C ARG A 563 -38.95 -24.99 -25.01
N ASP A 564 -39.77 -24.08 -25.49
CA ASP A 564 -39.48 -23.16 -26.59
C ASP A 564 -38.78 -21.87 -26.14
N GLY A 565 -38.51 -21.73 -24.84
CA GLY A 565 -37.93 -20.52 -24.24
C GLY A 565 -38.96 -19.43 -23.92
N SER A 566 -40.26 -19.68 -24.11
CA SER A 566 -41.31 -18.74 -23.67
C SER A 566 -41.41 -18.70 -22.14
N LEU A 567 -41.74 -17.54 -21.57
CA LEU A 567 -41.99 -17.41 -20.13
C LEU A 567 -43.34 -18.00 -19.76
N VAL A 568 -43.36 -18.86 -18.74
CA VAL A 568 -44.56 -19.55 -18.25
C VAL A 568 -44.91 -19.03 -16.86
N ALA A 569 -46.07 -18.39 -16.72
CA ALA A 569 -46.56 -17.93 -15.43
C ALA A 569 -47.04 -19.09 -14.57
N VAL A 570 -46.72 -19.04 -13.28
CA VAL A 570 -47.18 -19.98 -12.26
C VAL A 570 -47.90 -19.24 -11.13
N PRO A 571 -48.84 -19.90 -10.43
CA PRO A 571 -49.59 -19.31 -9.32
C PRO A 571 -48.73 -18.65 -8.24
N GLU A 572 -47.66 -19.30 -7.79
CA GLU A 572 -46.82 -18.82 -6.70
C GLU A 572 -45.41 -19.42 -6.78
N VAL A 573 -44.42 -18.62 -6.40
CA VAL A 573 -43.04 -19.07 -6.19
C VAL A 573 -42.63 -18.60 -4.80
N SER A 574 -42.23 -19.55 -3.96
CA SER A 574 -41.61 -19.25 -2.66
C SER A 574 -40.15 -19.72 -2.66
N GLY A 575 -39.33 -19.17 -1.77
CA GLY A 575 -37.89 -19.44 -1.76
C GLY A 575 -37.30 -19.59 -0.37
N ALA A 576 -36.26 -20.40 -0.26
CA ALA A 576 -35.42 -20.48 0.92
C ALA A 576 -33.95 -20.72 0.54
N LEU A 577 -33.03 -20.14 1.31
CA LEU A 577 -31.60 -20.40 1.22
C LEU A 577 -31.21 -21.53 2.18
N GLU A 578 -30.60 -22.56 1.63
CA GLU A 578 -30.03 -23.68 2.37
C GLU A 578 -28.51 -23.63 2.28
N SER A 579 -27.82 -23.69 3.41
CA SER A 579 -26.36 -23.80 3.46
C SER A 579 -25.96 -25.25 3.22
N ARG A 580 -25.01 -25.50 2.31
CA ARG A 580 -24.42 -26.85 2.14
C ARG A 580 -23.34 -27.15 3.15
N ASP A 581 -22.63 -26.11 3.56
CA ASP A 581 -21.44 -26.25 4.39
C ASP A 581 -21.74 -26.26 5.89
N ARG A 582 -22.98 -25.93 6.29
CA ARG A 582 -23.33 -25.68 7.69
C ARG A 582 -24.76 -26.09 8.01
N THR A 583 -24.94 -26.49 9.26
CA THR A 583 -26.24 -26.87 9.82
C THR A 583 -26.93 -25.65 10.40
N ILE A 584 -27.51 -24.82 9.54
CA ILE A 584 -28.39 -23.71 9.94
C ILE A 584 -29.82 -23.94 9.41
N PRO A 585 -30.85 -23.41 10.07
CA PRO A 585 -32.20 -23.40 9.51
C PRO A 585 -32.23 -22.71 8.14
N ALA A 586 -33.10 -23.19 7.25
CA ALA A 586 -33.27 -22.57 5.93
C ALA A 586 -33.74 -21.12 6.10
N LEU A 587 -33.06 -20.19 5.44
CA LEU A 587 -33.36 -18.76 5.55
C LEU A 587 -34.43 -18.40 4.54
N PRO A 588 -35.59 -17.85 4.96
CA PRO A 588 -36.67 -17.53 4.04
C PRO A 588 -36.26 -16.45 3.05
N VAL A 589 -36.60 -16.65 1.77
CA VAL A 589 -36.40 -15.69 0.69
C VAL A 589 -37.74 -15.20 0.21
N LYS A 590 -37.97 -13.89 0.32
CA LYS A 590 -39.18 -13.27 -0.24
C LYS A 590 -39.03 -13.16 -1.75
N VAL A 591 -39.87 -13.90 -2.47
CA VAL A 591 -39.96 -13.88 -3.93
C VAL A 591 -41.26 -13.17 -4.31
N ALA A 592 -41.21 -12.28 -5.30
CA ALA A 592 -42.36 -11.57 -5.83
C ALA A 592 -42.41 -11.71 -7.35
N ALA A 593 -43.61 -11.78 -7.92
CA ALA A 593 -43.77 -11.71 -9.37
C ALA A 593 -43.42 -10.30 -9.88
N ALA A 594 -42.56 -10.22 -10.89
CA ALA A 594 -42.28 -8.97 -11.60
C ALA A 594 -43.13 -8.89 -12.87
N GLU A 595 -43.10 -9.95 -13.68
CA GLU A 595 -43.88 -10.12 -14.91
C GLU A 595 -44.34 -11.59 -15.03
N PRO A 596 -45.31 -11.91 -15.91
CA PRO A 596 -45.71 -13.31 -16.12
C PRO A 596 -44.52 -14.22 -16.46
N GLY A 597 -44.20 -15.17 -15.57
CA GLY A 597 -43.07 -16.09 -15.71
C GLY A 597 -41.70 -15.54 -15.27
N HIS A 598 -41.64 -14.30 -14.80
CA HIS A 598 -40.43 -13.67 -14.21
C HIS A 598 -40.71 -13.22 -12.76
N TYR A 599 -39.90 -13.74 -11.85
CA TYR A 599 -40.00 -13.52 -10.41
C TYR A 599 -38.68 -12.98 -9.89
N VAL A 600 -38.73 -12.16 -8.84
CA VAL A 600 -37.55 -11.49 -8.29
C VAL A 600 -37.52 -11.62 -6.77
N ALA A 601 -36.35 -11.94 -6.25
CA ALA A 601 -36.01 -11.80 -4.84
C ALA A 601 -35.09 -10.59 -4.63
N ASN A 602 -35.67 -9.44 -4.29
CA ASN A 602 -34.96 -8.16 -4.19
C ASN A 602 -34.07 -8.00 -2.94
N SER A 603 -34.22 -8.87 -1.94
CA SER A 603 -33.56 -8.73 -0.65
C SER A 603 -33.12 -10.09 -0.10
N MET A 604 -32.41 -10.86 -0.92
CA MET A 604 -31.85 -12.14 -0.50
C MET A 604 -30.57 -11.89 0.30
N SER A 605 -30.63 -12.05 1.63
CA SER A 605 -29.49 -11.83 2.52
C SER A 605 -28.70 -13.11 2.74
N ILE A 606 -27.43 -13.12 2.33
CA ILE A 606 -26.51 -14.24 2.54
C ILE A 606 -25.59 -13.91 3.72
N PRO A 607 -25.69 -14.62 4.85
CA PRO A 607 -25.00 -14.25 6.08
C PRO A 607 -23.51 -14.62 6.12
N TYR A 608 -23.04 -15.46 5.18
CA TYR A 608 -21.62 -15.84 5.10
C TYR A 608 -21.26 -16.41 3.72
N PRO A 609 -19.98 -16.31 3.30
CA PRO A 609 -19.52 -16.97 2.08
C PRO A 609 -19.48 -18.48 2.25
N GLY A 610 -19.72 -19.19 1.14
CA GLY A 610 -19.80 -20.65 1.09
C GLY A 610 -20.70 -21.14 -0.04
N ASP A 611 -20.96 -22.44 -0.04
CA ASP A 611 -21.86 -23.08 -0.99
C ASP A 611 -23.29 -23.08 -0.46
N TRP A 612 -24.18 -22.51 -1.27
CA TRP A 612 -25.59 -22.32 -0.96
C TRP A 612 -26.46 -23.02 -2.01
N VAL A 613 -27.70 -23.31 -1.62
CA VAL A 613 -28.77 -23.74 -2.53
C VAL A 613 -29.92 -22.78 -2.35
N LEU A 614 -30.32 -22.11 -3.44
CA LEU A 614 -31.62 -21.46 -3.50
C LEU A 614 -32.65 -22.55 -3.83
N ARG A 615 -33.40 -22.96 -2.81
CA ARG A 615 -34.57 -23.84 -3.00
C ARG A 615 -35.76 -22.96 -3.34
N LEU A 616 -36.35 -23.22 -4.50
CA LEU A 616 -37.56 -22.58 -4.98
C LEU A 616 -38.68 -23.62 -4.90
N ASP A 617 -39.74 -23.31 -4.16
CA ASP A 617 -40.94 -24.13 -4.17
C ASP A 617 -41.94 -23.46 -5.10
N ILE A 618 -42.20 -24.13 -6.22
CA ILE A 618 -42.98 -23.59 -7.34
C ILE A 618 -44.34 -24.25 -7.31
N ARG A 619 -45.37 -23.49 -6.97
CA ARG A 619 -46.76 -23.97 -7.02
C ARG A 619 -47.24 -23.96 -8.45
N ILE A 620 -47.59 -25.13 -8.98
CA ILE A 620 -47.96 -25.33 -10.39
C ILE A 620 -49.46 -25.56 -10.59
N SER A 621 -50.19 -25.92 -9.53
CA SER A 621 -51.65 -26.06 -9.50
C SER A 621 -52.18 -25.65 -8.11
N ASP A 622 -53.48 -25.76 -7.87
CA ASP A 622 -54.07 -25.48 -6.54
C ASP A 622 -53.56 -26.44 -5.44
N PHE A 623 -53.03 -27.61 -5.83
CA PHE A 623 -52.65 -28.68 -4.91
C PHE A 623 -51.19 -29.12 -5.05
N ASP A 624 -50.55 -28.85 -6.19
CA ASP A 624 -49.23 -29.36 -6.52
C ASP A 624 -48.15 -28.28 -6.40
N GLU A 625 -47.09 -28.62 -5.67
CA GLU A 625 -45.90 -27.81 -5.50
C GLU A 625 -44.66 -28.64 -5.85
N THR A 626 -43.75 -28.05 -6.62
CA THR A 626 -42.54 -28.71 -7.09
C THR A 626 -41.30 -27.95 -6.62
N PRO A 627 -40.42 -28.59 -5.81
CA PRO A 627 -39.18 -27.97 -5.38
C PRO A 627 -38.12 -28.02 -6.50
N VAL A 628 -37.49 -26.89 -6.77
CA VAL A 628 -36.32 -26.75 -7.64
C VAL A 628 -35.15 -26.24 -6.82
N ARG A 629 -33.99 -26.89 -6.97
CA ARG A 629 -32.78 -26.58 -6.18
C ARG A 629 -31.72 -26.02 -7.09
N VAL A 630 -31.33 -24.76 -6.87
CA VAL A 630 -30.30 -24.07 -7.64
C VAL A 630 -29.05 -23.89 -6.77
N PRO A 631 -28.00 -24.69 -6.96
CA PRO A 631 -26.76 -24.53 -6.21
C PRO A 631 -25.96 -23.34 -6.73
N PHE A 632 -25.35 -22.59 -5.83
CA PHE A 632 -24.45 -21.49 -6.16
C PHE A 632 -23.42 -21.25 -5.05
N THR A 633 -22.32 -20.58 -5.37
CA THR A 633 -21.29 -20.21 -4.37
C THR A 633 -21.35 -18.70 -4.13
N ALA A 634 -21.58 -18.31 -2.87
CA ALA A 634 -21.48 -16.93 -2.44
C ALA A 634 -20.05 -16.64 -1.96
N ARG A 635 -19.46 -15.54 -2.42
CA ARG A 635 -18.07 -15.15 -2.10
C ARG A 635 -17.95 -14.01 -1.09
#